data_AF-A0A3P7CUC3-F1
#
_entry.id   AF-A0A3P7CUC3-F1
#
_cell.length_a   1.000
_cell.length_b   1.000
_cell.length_c   1.000
_cell.angle_alpha   90.00
_cell.angle_beta   90.00
_cell.angle_gamma   90.00
#
_symmetry.space_group_name_H-M   'P 1'
#
loop_
_entity.id
_entity.type
_entity.pdbx_description
1 polymer ?
#
loop_
_entity_poly.entity_id
_entity_poly.type
_entity_poly.pdbx_seq_one_letter_code
_entity_poly.pdbx_strand_id
1 'polypeptide(L)'
;MTVYNSSMCFINCHLAAGVANKERRIQDYSEIMRKMEFERRTSTGEIQFLRIPEHDQLFFFGDMNYRIVGLTPAENIGSIIRRTYEPLLKYDELLNLRNSGRIMQSFSEGQITFPPTYKFDILTNTYCLTEGRLPSYCDRILWSGKYVEQLLYRSHGDFRVSDHKPVSAFFKVGSRCVDRFLFAKAYEAVIRSQDLVYNMSLPQAALSTQEVEFGPVRFDDIYQDSIIIRNTGISALQFRFTQEGAASFPPWLTVTPMSAIVEKDASCTITLDVYVNVDTLTGLHSGTCDLACIIVLTLVGGKDYFISVSGQFVPTCFGLPLSLLLKIPDTPVASIPRETLQKMVGCTYVIIADHCSFSPLLLHHKFRESRIGDWKEGEPSIIKNAKSPLFVVPKELYRLLGFIMNHLDEFRESRIGDWKEGEPSIIKNAKSPLFVVPKELYRLLGFIMNHLDEAELFRQPGQRSDYPIIRDVLDTTNHDVPIPESVSVHSVAYSLLIFLSTLPEPVVPYAFQDRCLSSIASFPQAVQALSCLPIDYQNLFYYLVSFLRRCISHGKKNGTELNMLSNSFAEIMFRDVPNAPQPKQKQQAPISRAQSVITSRQEAKSAFLRLFLTTEPTDALKQILQLLRLVQQRHWEIQDAWMARRAEEIQGQAECNEWKTFFATTKAFYGPHFKRDRQTLHRNHHYEQSAS
;
A
#
# COMPACT_ATOMS: atom_id res chain seq x y z
N MET A 1 -4.78 12.92 -67.44
CA MET A 1 -4.00 14.09 -66.95
C MET A 1 -4.65 14.61 -65.67
N THR A 2 -3.89 15.19 -64.75
CA THR A 2 -4.45 15.83 -63.53
C THR A 2 -3.86 17.22 -63.38
N VAL A 3 -4.69 18.23 -63.15
CA VAL A 3 -4.30 19.63 -62.94
C VAL A 3 -4.95 20.10 -61.64
N TYR A 4 -4.14 20.49 -60.65
CA TYR A 4 -4.58 20.63 -59.25
C TYR A 4 -5.40 19.40 -58.81
N ASN A 5 -6.63 19.58 -58.32
CA ASN A 5 -7.53 18.48 -57.93
C ASN A 5 -8.64 18.22 -58.98
N SER A 6 -8.37 18.45 -60.27
CA SER A 6 -9.27 18.06 -61.38
C SER A 6 -8.57 17.12 -62.36
N SER A 7 -9.25 16.03 -62.70
CA SER A 7 -8.80 15.02 -63.66
C SER A 7 -9.37 15.30 -65.06
N MET A 8 -8.51 15.26 -66.07
CA MET A 8 -8.82 15.54 -67.47
C MET A 8 -8.45 14.34 -68.34
N CYS A 9 -9.39 13.89 -69.17
CA CYS A 9 -9.19 12.82 -70.16
C CYS A 9 -9.28 13.40 -71.58
N PHE A 10 -8.30 13.06 -72.43
CA PHE A 10 -8.24 13.47 -73.83
C PHE A 10 -8.22 12.23 -74.70
N ILE A 11 -9.25 12.06 -75.53
CA ILE A 11 -9.47 10.88 -76.37
C ILE A 11 -9.42 11.35 -77.83
N ASN A 12 -8.36 10.94 -78.55
CA ASN A 12 -8.29 11.09 -79.99
C ASN A 12 -8.77 9.79 -80.66
N CYS A 13 -9.64 9.88 -81.67
CA CYS A 13 -10.17 8.72 -82.38
C CYS A 13 -10.06 8.85 -83.91
N HIS A 14 -10.01 7.70 -84.58
CA HIS A 14 -10.29 7.55 -86.00
C HIS A 14 -11.33 6.42 -86.13
N LEU A 15 -12.60 6.76 -86.36
CA LEU A 15 -13.70 5.79 -86.42
C LEU A 15 -13.90 5.24 -87.84
N ALA A 16 -14.60 4.11 -87.98
CA ALA A 16 -14.78 3.44 -89.27
C ALA A 16 -15.27 4.35 -90.42
N ALA A 17 -14.46 4.44 -91.47
CA ALA A 17 -14.71 5.25 -92.66
C ALA A 17 -15.81 4.67 -93.58
N GLY A 18 -16.35 5.51 -94.47
CA GLY A 18 -17.34 5.13 -95.48
C GLY A 18 -18.79 5.30 -95.01
N VAL A 19 -19.69 5.69 -95.92
CA VAL A 19 -21.07 6.08 -95.60
C VAL A 19 -21.84 4.91 -94.95
N ALA A 20 -21.72 3.70 -95.51
CA ALA A 20 -22.44 2.50 -95.02
C ALA A 20 -22.06 2.05 -93.60
N ASN A 21 -20.95 2.53 -93.03
CA ASN A 21 -20.38 2.02 -91.77
C ASN A 21 -20.84 2.79 -90.51
N LYS A 22 -22.02 3.44 -90.56
CA LYS A 22 -22.58 4.22 -89.45
C LYS A 22 -22.75 3.40 -88.16
N GLU A 23 -23.34 2.22 -88.25
CA GLU A 23 -23.50 1.30 -87.12
C GLU A 23 -22.14 0.84 -86.55
N ARG A 24 -21.11 0.70 -87.41
CA ARG A 24 -19.75 0.38 -86.96
C ARG A 24 -19.12 1.54 -86.17
N ARG A 25 -19.32 2.80 -86.58
CA ARG A 25 -18.86 3.98 -85.81
C ARG A 25 -19.49 4.05 -84.42
N ILE A 26 -20.77 3.66 -84.29
CA ILE A 26 -21.47 3.56 -83.00
C ILE A 26 -20.84 2.46 -82.12
N GLN A 27 -20.49 1.31 -82.71
CA GLN A 27 -19.77 0.24 -82.02
C GLN A 27 -18.37 0.69 -81.58
N ASP A 28 -17.58 1.31 -82.46
CA ASP A 28 -16.23 1.80 -82.16
C ASP A 28 -16.25 2.78 -80.97
N TYR A 29 -17.16 3.76 -80.97
CA TYR A 29 -17.37 4.67 -79.83
C TYR A 29 -17.71 3.90 -78.54
N SER A 30 -18.65 2.96 -78.61
CA SER A 30 -19.09 2.18 -77.45
C SER A 30 -17.97 1.29 -76.88
N GLU A 31 -17.11 0.75 -77.75
CA GLU A 31 -15.95 -0.04 -77.33
C GLU A 31 -14.85 0.83 -76.72
N ILE A 32 -14.56 2.01 -77.28
CA ILE A 32 -13.62 2.98 -76.69
C ILE A 32 -14.06 3.35 -75.28
N MET A 33 -15.31 3.81 -75.13
CA MET A 33 -15.86 4.26 -73.84
C MET A 33 -15.92 3.14 -72.77
N ARG A 34 -16.03 1.88 -73.19
CA ARG A 34 -16.14 0.73 -72.28
C ARG A 34 -14.80 0.07 -71.93
N LYS A 35 -13.84 0.04 -72.87
CA LYS A 35 -12.59 -0.74 -72.74
C LYS A 35 -11.36 0.10 -72.36
N MET A 36 -11.40 1.42 -72.56
CA MET A 36 -10.22 2.26 -72.38
C MET A 36 -10.08 2.72 -70.92
N GLU A 37 -8.96 2.35 -70.30
CA GLU A 37 -8.59 2.65 -68.92
C GLU A 37 -7.19 3.28 -68.86
N PHE A 38 -6.96 4.16 -67.90
CA PHE A 38 -5.72 4.91 -67.74
C PHE A 38 -5.15 4.77 -66.33
N GLU A 39 -3.83 4.55 -66.22
CA GLU A 39 -3.13 4.55 -64.93
C GLU A 39 -3.15 5.95 -64.30
N ARG A 40 -3.54 6.03 -63.03
CA ARG A 40 -3.43 7.22 -62.17
C ARG A 40 -2.70 6.82 -60.89
N ARG A 41 -1.57 7.47 -60.63
CA ARG A 41 -0.90 7.38 -59.32
C ARG A 41 -1.52 8.37 -58.34
N THR A 42 -1.80 7.90 -57.12
CA THR A 42 -2.26 8.73 -56.02
C THR A 42 -1.09 9.43 -55.32
N SER A 43 -1.39 10.38 -54.44
CA SER A 43 -0.38 11.01 -53.56
C SER A 43 0.21 10.04 -52.53
N THR A 44 -0.44 8.91 -52.26
CA THR A 44 0.06 7.83 -51.39
C THR A 44 0.96 6.82 -52.14
N GLY A 45 1.13 6.98 -53.45
CA GLY A 45 1.92 6.06 -54.29
C GLY A 45 1.14 4.84 -54.82
N GLU A 46 -0.13 4.69 -54.45
CA GLU A 46 -1.01 3.64 -54.95
C GLU A 46 -1.34 3.86 -56.43
N ILE A 47 -1.42 2.76 -57.18
CA ILE A 47 -1.83 2.76 -58.58
C ILE A 47 -3.33 2.49 -58.66
N GLN A 48 -4.07 3.40 -59.27
CA GLN A 48 -5.48 3.26 -59.60
C GLN A 48 -5.66 3.29 -61.12
N PHE A 49 -6.69 2.61 -61.63
CA PHE A 49 -7.09 2.69 -63.03
C PHE A 49 -8.42 3.43 -63.14
N LEU A 50 -8.50 4.39 -64.07
CA LEU A 50 -9.70 5.16 -64.34
C LEU A 50 -10.17 4.93 -65.78
N ARG A 51 -11.45 4.56 -65.95
CA ARG A 51 -12.13 4.60 -67.24
C ARG A 51 -12.38 6.03 -67.70
N ILE A 52 -12.67 6.20 -68.99
CA ILE A 52 -13.03 7.51 -69.56
C ILE A 52 -14.11 8.23 -68.71
N PRO A 53 -15.29 7.65 -68.36
CA PRO A 53 -16.35 8.38 -67.66
C PRO A 53 -16.02 8.79 -66.20
N GLU A 54 -14.93 8.31 -65.62
CA GLU A 54 -14.56 8.51 -64.22
C GLU A 54 -13.67 9.75 -64.01
N HIS A 55 -13.29 10.43 -65.09
CA HIS A 55 -12.56 11.70 -65.04
C HIS A 55 -13.52 12.89 -64.92
N ASP A 56 -13.11 13.95 -64.22
CA ASP A 56 -13.96 15.14 -63.98
C ASP A 56 -14.31 15.89 -65.28
N GLN A 57 -13.42 15.86 -66.28
CA GLN A 57 -13.50 16.60 -67.53
C GLN A 57 -12.99 15.75 -68.70
N LEU A 58 -13.78 15.67 -69.78
CA LEU A 58 -13.53 14.81 -70.94
C LEU A 58 -13.44 15.65 -72.22
N PHE A 59 -12.52 15.30 -73.11
CA PHE A 59 -12.40 15.86 -74.46
C PHE A 59 -12.28 14.71 -75.45
N PHE A 60 -13.24 14.56 -76.35
CA PHE A 60 -13.32 13.46 -77.31
C PHE A 60 -13.31 14.05 -78.73
N PHE A 61 -12.28 13.74 -79.52
CA PHE A 61 -12.00 14.42 -80.78
C PHE A 61 -11.33 13.53 -81.81
N GLY A 62 -11.23 14.01 -83.06
CA GLY A 62 -10.53 13.34 -84.15
C GLY A 62 -11.43 13.14 -85.38
N ASP A 63 -11.03 12.24 -86.28
CA ASP A 63 -11.84 11.83 -87.42
C ASP A 63 -12.91 10.84 -86.96
N MET A 64 -14.10 11.36 -86.71
CA MET A 64 -15.27 10.56 -86.34
C MET A 64 -15.97 9.95 -87.54
N ASN A 65 -15.56 10.31 -88.77
CA ASN A 65 -16.02 9.74 -90.04
C ASN A 65 -17.54 9.76 -90.31
N TYR A 66 -18.32 10.50 -89.53
CA TYR A 66 -19.75 10.71 -89.74
C TYR A 66 -19.99 11.62 -90.95
N ARG A 67 -21.04 11.31 -91.71
CA ARG A 67 -21.27 11.85 -93.06
C ARG A 67 -22.52 12.73 -93.12
N ILE A 68 -22.57 13.60 -94.13
CA ILE A 68 -23.82 14.23 -94.57
C ILE A 68 -24.51 13.28 -95.55
N VAL A 69 -25.76 12.92 -95.28
CA VAL A 69 -26.52 11.91 -96.05
C VAL A 69 -27.92 12.42 -96.40
N GLY A 70 -28.42 12.12 -97.61
CA GLY A 70 -29.78 12.51 -98.03
C GLY A 70 -29.92 13.88 -98.71
N LEU A 71 -28.80 14.50 -99.10
CA LEU A 71 -28.75 15.68 -99.98
C LEU A 71 -28.19 15.30 -101.36
N THR A 72 -28.55 16.04 -102.40
CA THR A 72 -27.84 15.99 -103.69
C THR A 72 -26.50 16.75 -103.62
N PRO A 73 -25.53 16.46 -104.51
CA PRO A 73 -24.29 17.24 -104.61
C PRO A 73 -24.54 18.75 -104.83
N ALA A 74 -25.58 19.10 -105.59
CA ALA A 74 -25.94 20.49 -105.85
C ALA A 74 -26.44 21.23 -104.61
N GLU A 75 -27.26 20.59 -103.77
CA GLU A 75 -27.76 21.17 -102.51
C GLU A 75 -26.64 21.30 -101.47
N ASN A 76 -25.77 20.30 -101.38
CA ASN A 76 -24.62 20.31 -100.47
C ASN A 76 -23.65 21.45 -100.85
N ILE A 77 -23.13 21.44 -102.08
CA ILE A 77 -22.19 22.46 -102.58
C ILE A 77 -22.84 23.85 -102.61
N GLY A 78 -24.11 23.97 -103.02
CA GLY A 78 -24.82 25.25 -103.05
C GLY A 78 -24.95 25.89 -101.66
N SER A 79 -25.10 25.08 -100.60
CA SER A 79 -25.13 25.57 -99.22
C SER A 79 -23.74 26.00 -98.72
N ILE A 80 -22.69 25.29 -99.12
CA ILE A 80 -21.30 25.65 -98.81
C ILE A 80 -20.90 26.98 -99.50
N ILE A 81 -21.23 27.14 -100.79
CA ILE A 81 -20.96 28.38 -101.56
C ILE A 81 -21.68 29.58 -100.93
N ARG A 82 -22.95 29.40 -100.51
CA ARG A 82 -23.72 30.42 -99.80
C ARG A 82 -23.24 30.69 -98.36
N ARG A 83 -22.32 29.88 -97.83
CA ARG A 83 -21.85 29.90 -96.42
C ARG A 83 -22.99 29.74 -95.40
N THR A 84 -24.04 29.03 -95.78
CA THR A 84 -25.20 28.68 -94.93
C THR A 84 -25.08 27.22 -94.55
N TYR A 85 -24.64 26.92 -93.33
CA TYR A 85 -24.27 25.55 -92.92
C TYR A 85 -25.39 24.82 -92.16
N GLU A 86 -26.35 25.54 -91.59
CA GLU A 86 -27.49 25.02 -90.85
C GLU A 86 -28.33 24.00 -91.66
N PRO A 87 -28.56 24.15 -92.99
CA PRO A 87 -29.21 23.13 -93.80
C PRO A 87 -28.42 21.83 -93.86
N LEU A 88 -27.07 21.90 -93.91
CA LEU A 88 -26.19 20.73 -93.96
C LEU A 88 -26.23 19.95 -92.64
N LEU A 89 -26.22 20.67 -91.52
CA LEU A 89 -26.19 20.08 -90.17
C LEU A 89 -27.45 19.26 -89.84
N LYS A 90 -28.60 19.53 -90.49
CA LYS A 90 -29.80 18.68 -90.38
C LYS A 90 -29.59 17.26 -90.94
N TYR A 91 -28.65 17.10 -91.87
CA TYR A 91 -28.34 15.84 -92.54
C TYR A 91 -27.02 15.22 -92.05
N ASP A 92 -26.39 15.78 -91.01
CA ASP A 92 -25.20 15.24 -90.36
C ASP A 92 -25.54 14.00 -89.51
N GLU A 93 -24.88 12.88 -89.76
CA GLU A 93 -25.12 11.63 -89.00
C GLU A 93 -24.83 11.78 -87.50
N LEU A 94 -23.76 12.49 -87.10
CA LEU A 94 -23.38 12.59 -85.69
C LEU A 94 -24.42 13.39 -84.88
N LEU A 95 -24.83 14.56 -85.38
CA LEU A 95 -25.88 15.36 -84.75
C LEU A 95 -27.19 14.57 -84.66
N ASN A 96 -27.59 13.86 -85.72
CA ASN A 96 -28.80 13.04 -85.68
C ASN A 96 -28.72 11.85 -84.69
N LEU A 97 -27.56 11.20 -84.56
CA LEU A 97 -27.34 10.13 -83.57
C LEU A 97 -27.27 10.64 -82.13
N ARG A 98 -26.79 11.87 -81.91
CA ARG A 98 -26.80 12.53 -80.60
C ARG A 98 -28.21 13.02 -80.23
N ASN A 99 -28.93 13.65 -81.15
CA ASN A 99 -30.30 14.12 -80.96
C ASN A 99 -31.30 12.97 -80.71
N SER A 100 -31.08 11.81 -81.34
CA SER A 100 -31.84 10.58 -81.06
C SER A 100 -31.37 9.82 -79.81
N GLY A 101 -30.42 10.36 -79.06
CA GLY A 101 -29.94 9.78 -77.80
C GLY A 101 -29.21 8.43 -77.97
N ARG A 102 -28.63 8.13 -79.14
CA ARG A 102 -27.94 6.86 -79.41
C ARG A 102 -26.47 6.84 -78.98
N ILE A 103 -25.76 7.97 -79.07
CA ILE A 103 -24.34 8.11 -78.69
C ILE A 103 -24.07 9.48 -78.06
N MET A 104 -22.94 9.61 -77.35
CA MET A 104 -22.36 10.90 -76.90
C MET A 104 -23.35 11.84 -76.19
N GLN A 105 -24.29 11.29 -75.41
CA GLN A 105 -25.37 12.02 -74.75
C GLN A 105 -24.86 12.91 -73.59
N SER A 106 -23.78 12.47 -72.92
CA SER A 106 -23.10 13.26 -71.89
C SER A 106 -22.16 14.32 -72.45
N PHE A 107 -21.95 14.35 -73.77
CA PHE A 107 -21.01 15.26 -74.42
C PHE A 107 -21.73 16.45 -75.06
N SER A 108 -21.16 17.64 -74.88
CA SER A 108 -21.47 18.87 -75.59
C SER A 108 -20.58 19.02 -76.84
N GLU A 109 -21.05 19.80 -77.81
CA GLU A 109 -20.30 20.20 -79.00
C GLU A 109 -20.62 21.67 -79.31
N GLY A 110 -19.68 22.38 -79.93
CA GLY A 110 -19.85 23.77 -80.31
C GLY A 110 -20.80 23.95 -81.48
N GLN A 111 -21.33 25.16 -81.63
CA GLN A 111 -22.00 25.54 -82.87
C GLN A 111 -20.98 25.49 -84.02
N ILE A 112 -21.28 24.69 -85.05
CA ILE A 112 -20.45 24.58 -86.25
C ILE A 112 -20.79 25.75 -87.18
N THR A 113 -19.87 26.70 -87.30
CA THR A 113 -19.99 27.92 -88.13
C THR A 113 -18.96 27.96 -89.26
N PHE A 114 -18.35 26.82 -89.58
CA PHE A 114 -17.30 26.64 -90.58
C PHE A 114 -17.74 25.56 -91.60
N PRO A 115 -17.18 25.55 -92.83
CA PRO A 115 -17.60 24.61 -93.86
C PRO A 115 -17.10 23.17 -93.61
N PRO A 116 -17.70 22.14 -94.25
CA PRO A 116 -17.30 20.75 -94.10
C PRO A 116 -15.80 20.51 -94.33
N THR A 117 -15.18 19.69 -93.49
CA THR A 117 -13.72 19.55 -93.42
C THR A 117 -13.16 18.47 -94.34
N TYR A 118 -14.03 17.63 -94.90
CA TYR A 118 -13.73 16.51 -95.78
C TYR A 118 -14.70 16.50 -96.98
N LYS A 119 -14.37 16.08 -98.21
CA LYS A 119 -13.07 15.67 -98.76
C LYS A 119 -12.57 16.73 -99.74
N PHE A 120 -11.30 17.09 -99.68
CA PHE A 120 -10.67 18.03 -100.60
C PHE A 120 -9.73 17.34 -101.60
N ASP A 121 -9.52 17.94 -102.77
CA ASP A 121 -8.41 17.56 -103.64
C ASP A 121 -7.10 18.06 -103.02
N ILE A 122 -6.12 17.17 -102.86
CA ILE A 122 -4.86 17.45 -102.16
C ILE A 122 -4.11 18.61 -102.84
N LEU A 123 -3.45 19.47 -102.05
CA LEU A 123 -2.84 20.76 -102.43
C LEU A 123 -3.83 21.87 -102.79
N THR A 124 -5.15 21.63 -102.72
CA THR A 124 -6.19 22.61 -103.06
C THR A 124 -7.14 22.94 -101.90
N ASN A 125 -8.08 23.85 -102.17
CA ASN A 125 -9.28 24.09 -101.36
C ASN A 125 -10.57 23.76 -102.14
N THR A 126 -10.47 22.89 -103.16
CA THR A 126 -11.59 22.38 -103.94
C THR A 126 -12.09 21.07 -103.33
N TYR A 127 -13.41 20.88 -103.28
CA TYR A 127 -14.00 19.63 -102.79
C TYR A 127 -13.93 18.53 -103.86
N CYS A 128 -13.46 17.35 -103.45
CA CYS A 128 -13.30 16.18 -104.31
C CYS A 128 -14.66 15.47 -104.50
N LEU A 129 -15.32 15.68 -105.64
CA LEU A 129 -16.65 15.13 -105.95
C LEU A 129 -16.63 13.85 -106.82
N THR A 130 -15.47 13.47 -107.35
CA THR A 130 -15.30 12.37 -108.32
C THR A 130 -15.66 10.99 -107.79
N GLU A 131 -15.63 10.79 -106.47
CA GLU A 131 -15.96 9.53 -105.79
C GLU A 131 -17.43 9.44 -105.34
N GLY A 132 -18.30 10.39 -105.76
CA GLY A 132 -19.70 10.45 -105.32
C GLY A 132 -19.88 10.77 -103.83
N ARG A 133 -18.82 11.25 -103.16
CA ARG A 133 -18.81 11.59 -101.73
C ARG A 133 -19.24 13.04 -101.54
N LEU A 134 -20.25 13.26 -100.70
CA LEU A 134 -20.66 14.60 -100.29
C LEU A 134 -19.68 15.16 -99.26
N PRO A 135 -19.29 16.44 -99.36
CA PRO A 135 -18.61 17.15 -98.29
C PRO A 135 -19.30 16.95 -96.94
N SER A 136 -18.53 16.58 -95.91
CA SER A 136 -18.98 16.08 -94.61
C SER A 136 -18.14 16.64 -93.44
N TYR A 137 -18.74 16.70 -92.25
CA TYR A 137 -18.07 17.07 -91.00
C TYR A 137 -17.50 15.83 -90.29
N CYS A 138 -16.44 15.27 -90.88
CA CYS A 138 -15.75 14.10 -90.33
C CYS A 138 -14.95 14.44 -89.06
N ASP A 139 -14.28 15.59 -89.05
CA ASP A 139 -13.35 16.01 -88.00
C ASP A 139 -14.08 16.81 -86.90
N ARG A 140 -14.16 16.27 -85.68
CA ARG A 140 -15.04 16.79 -84.62
C ARG A 140 -14.34 16.93 -83.28
N ILE A 141 -14.82 17.83 -82.43
CA ILE A 141 -14.33 18.05 -81.07
C ILE A 141 -15.50 18.23 -80.11
N LEU A 142 -15.69 17.25 -79.22
CA LEU A 142 -16.72 17.22 -78.18
C LEU A 142 -16.09 17.24 -76.79
N TRP A 143 -16.84 17.68 -75.78
CA TRP A 143 -16.37 17.69 -74.39
C TRP A 143 -17.48 17.31 -73.39
N SER A 144 -17.09 16.93 -72.17
CA SER A 144 -18.00 16.71 -71.04
C SER A 144 -17.33 17.14 -69.74
N GLY A 145 -18.12 17.33 -68.68
CA GLY A 145 -17.64 17.68 -67.35
C GLY A 145 -17.98 19.11 -66.89
N LYS A 146 -17.74 19.37 -65.60
CA LYS A 146 -18.06 20.66 -64.98
C LYS A 146 -16.96 21.70 -65.24
N TYR A 147 -17.35 22.96 -65.29
CA TYR A 147 -16.45 24.12 -65.49
C TYR A 147 -15.66 24.10 -66.82
N VAL A 148 -16.22 23.47 -67.87
CA VAL A 148 -15.67 23.51 -69.24
C VAL A 148 -16.53 24.43 -70.10
N GLU A 149 -15.93 25.53 -70.56
CA GLU A 149 -16.55 26.53 -71.43
C GLU A 149 -15.80 26.54 -72.77
N GLN A 150 -16.48 26.21 -73.87
CA GLN A 150 -15.88 26.34 -75.20
C GLN A 150 -16.03 27.78 -75.69
N LEU A 151 -14.91 28.42 -76.01
CA LEU A 151 -14.83 29.82 -76.42
C LEU A 151 -14.71 30.00 -77.94
N LEU A 152 -14.20 28.98 -78.64
CA LEU A 152 -14.02 29.01 -80.10
C LEU A 152 -14.07 27.60 -80.67
N TYR A 153 -14.65 27.45 -81.87
CA TYR A 153 -14.64 26.23 -82.65
C TYR A 153 -14.56 26.59 -84.14
N ARG A 154 -13.52 26.12 -84.85
CA ARG A 154 -13.24 26.51 -86.24
C ARG A 154 -12.43 25.45 -87.00
N SER A 155 -12.59 25.41 -88.32
CA SER A 155 -11.64 24.75 -89.24
C SER A 155 -10.63 25.74 -89.82
N HIS A 156 -9.54 25.23 -90.38
CA HIS A 156 -8.43 26.03 -90.92
C HIS A 156 -8.22 25.76 -92.41
N GLY A 157 -8.79 26.60 -93.26
CA GLY A 157 -8.75 26.45 -94.72
C GLY A 157 -7.39 26.75 -95.38
N ASP A 158 -6.44 27.34 -94.66
CA ASP A 158 -5.13 27.68 -95.23
C ASP A 158 -4.21 26.45 -95.39
N PHE A 159 -4.50 25.36 -94.67
CA PHE A 159 -3.77 24.11 -94.78
C PHE A 159 -4.31 23.26 -95.95
N ARG A 160 -3.43 22.88 -96.87
CA ARG A 160 -3.78 22.18 -98.12
C ARG A 160 -3.10 20.83 -98.32
N VAL A 161 -2.28 20.41 -97.36
CA VAL A 161 -1.45 19.19 -97.46
C VAL A 161 -2.22 17.87 -97.33
N SER A 162 -3.50 17.92 -96.95
CA SER A 162 -4.40 16.78 -96.79
C SER A 162 -5.74 17.06 -97.46
N ASP A 163 -6.48 15.99 -97.75
CA ASP A 163 -7.89 16.00 -98.14
C ASP A 163 -8.84 16.31 -96.97
N HIS A 164 -8.32 16.40 -95.74
CA HIS A 164 -9.01 16.97 -94.57
C HIS A 164 -8.50 18.39 -94.25
N LYS A 165 -9.33 19.21 -93.61
CA LYS A 165 -8.94 20.51 -93.04
C LYS A 165 -8.82 20.42 -91.51
N PRO A 166 -7.72 20.88 -90.89
CA PRO A 166 -7.56 20.86 -89.44
C PRO A 166 -8.70 21.59 -88.74
N VAL A 167 -9.15 21.05 -87.61
CA VAL A 167 -10.16 21.64 -86.73
C VAL A 167 -9.54 21.96 -85.38
N SER A 168 -9.87 23.12 -84.82
CA SER A 168 -9.42 23.54 -83.48
C SER A 168 -10.59 24.03 -82.66
N ALA A 169 -10.58 23.70 -81.37
CA ALA A 169 -11.42 24.32 -80.37
C ALA A 169 -10.55 24.99 -79.28
N PHE A 170 -11.01 26.11 -78.75
CA PHE A 170 -10.40 26.76 -77.59
C PHE A 170 -11.35 26.66 -76.39
N PHE A 171 -10.82 26.26 -75.24
CA PHE A 171 -11.60 26.01 -74.03
C PHE A 171 -11.04 26.80 -72.85
N LYS A 172 -11.94 27.36 -72.05
CA LYS A 172 -11.67 27.82 -70.69
C LYS A 172 -12.11 26.71 -69.73
N VAL A 173 -11.16 26.20 -68.96
CA VAL A 173 -11.34 25.01 -68.13
C VAL A 173 -11.02 25.36 -66.68
N GLY A 174 -12.02 25.33 -65.80
CA GLY A 174 -11.84 25.52 -64.37
C GLY A 174 -11.28 24.27 -63.70
N SER A 175 -10.37 24.45 -62.75
CA SER A 175 -9.84 23.35 -61.92
C SER A 175 -9.99 23.65 -60.42
N ARG A 176 -10.16 22.60 -59.62
CA ARG A 176 -10.24 22.69 -58.16
C ARG A 176 -8.85 22.91 -57.57
N CYS A 177 -8.56 24.13 -57.13
CA CYS A 177 -7.38 24.43 -56.30
C CYS A 177 -7.74 24.36 -54.81
N VAL A 178 -6.78 23.94 -53.96
CA VAL A 178 -6.96 23.92 -52.50
C VAL A 178 -6.48 25.25 -51.93
N ASP A 179 -7.38 26.00 -51.31
CA ASP A 179 -7.01 27.13 -50.45
C ASP A 179 -6.26 26.60 -49.22
N ARG A 180 -4.98 26.98 -49.08
CA ARG A 180 -4.11 26.48 -48.00
C ARG A 180 -4.53 26.96 -46.62
N PHE A 181 -5.11 28.16 -46.52
CA PHE A 181 -5.54 28.73 -45.24
C PHE A 181 -6.83 28.05 -44.75
N LEU A 182 -7.82 27.88 -45.63
CA LEU A 182 -9.04 27.13 -45.32
C LEU A 182 -8.74 25.65 -45.04
N PHE A 183 -7.81 25.03 -45.78
CA PHE A 183 -7.37 23.67 -45.52
C PHE A 183 -6.72 23.53 -44.14
N ALA A 184 -5.78 24.43 -43.77
CA ALA A 184 -5.15 24.41 -42.46
C ALA A 184 -6.18 24.56 -41.32
N LYS A 185 -7.15 25.49 -41.47
CA LYS A 185 -8.23 25.68 -40.50
C LYS A 185 -9.13 24.45 -40.36
N ALA A 186 -9.48 23.80 -41.48
CA ALA A 186 -10.28 22.57 -41.46
C ALA A 186 -9.51 21.40 -40.82
N TYR A 187 -8.23 21.26 -41.14
CA TYR A 187 -7.34 20.23 -40.59
C TYR A 187 -7.16 20.39 -39.07
N GLU A 188 -6.92 21.61 -38.61
CA GLU A 188 -6.82 21.93 -37.17
C GLU A 188 -8.13 21.65 -36.42
N ALA A 189 -9.29 21.93 -37.05
CA ALA A 189 -10.59 21.60 -36.47
C ALA A 189 -10.82 20.09 -36.35
N VAL A 190 -10.38 19.29 -37.34
CA VAL A 190 -10.44 17.82 -37.28
C VAL A 190 -9.56 17.28 -36.14
N ILE A 191 -8.31 17.75 -36.01
CA ILE A 191 -7.42 17.34 -34.91
C ILE A 191 -8.05 17.67 -33.55
N ARG A 192 -8.50 18.91 -33.33
CA ARG A 192 -9.16 19.31 -32.08
C ARG A 192 -10.39 18.44 -31.76
N SER A 193 -11.15 18.01 -32.77
CA SER A 193 -12.31 17.14 -32.57
C SER A 193 -11.91 15.72 -32.13
N GLN A 194 -10.79 15.21 -32.65
CA GLN A 194 -10.24 13.92 -32.23
C GLN A 194 -9.69 13.99 -30.80
N ASP A 195 -8.93 15.04 -30.47
CA ASP A 195 -8.42 15.27 -29.11
C ASP A 195 -9.57 15.40 -28.10
N LEU A 196 -10.65 16.10 -28.45
CA LEU A 196 -11.84 16.22 -27.60
C LEU A 196 -12.51 14.87 -27.35
N VAL A 197 -12.70 14.06 -28.40
CA VAL A 197 -13.28 12.71 -28.28
C VAL A 197 -12.39 11.80 -27.43
N TYR A 198 -11.07 11.84 -27.64
CA TYR A 198 -10.11 11.09 -26.82
C TYR A 198 -10.20 11.48 -25.34
N ASN A 199 -10.15 12.78 -25.03
CA ASN A 199 -10.25 13.27 -23.66
C ASN A 199 -11.60 12.94 -22.99
N MET A 200 -12.72 12.98 -23.73
CA MET A 200 -14.03 12.53 -23.23
C MET A 200 -14.11 11.02 -23.01
N SER A 201 -13.27 10.22 -23.69
CA SER A 201 -13.20 8.76 -23.54
C SER A 201 -12.32 8.27 -22.39
N LEU A 202 -11.53 9.16 -21.76
CA LEU A 202 -10.76 8.81 -20.57
C LEU A 202 -11.69 8.53 -19.38
N PRO A 203 -11.38 7.54 -18.52
CA PRO A 203 -12.15 7.25 -17.31
C PRO A 203 -12.23 8.46 -16.37
N GLN A 204 -13.45 8.82 -15.97
CA GLN A 204 -13.72 9.97 -15.11
C GLN A 204 -14.63 9.57 -13.95
N ALA A 205 -14.26 9.99 -12.74
CA ALA A 205 -15.04 9.74 -11.54
C ALA A 205 -15.20 10.99 -10.67
N ALA A 206 -16.27 11.02 -9.87
CA ALA A 206 -16.42 11.91 -8.73
C ALA A 206 -16.37 11.07 -7.44
N LEU A 207 -15.68 11.57 -6.42
CA LEU A 207 -15.72 11.01 -5.06
C LEU A 207 -16.65 11.87 -4.19
N SER A 208 -17.35 11.27 -3.23
CA SER A 208 -18.16 12.01 -2.25
C SER A 208 -17.31 12.90 -1.34
N THR A 209 -16.10 12.45 -1.00
CA THR A 209 -15.08 13.20 -0.27
C THR A 209 -13.69 12.69 -0.66
N GLN A 210 -12.65 13.50 -0.38
CA GLN A 210 -11.24 13.10 -0.41
C GLN A 210 -10.58 13.17 0.97
N GLU A 211 -11.36 13.49 2.01
CA GLU A 211 -10.93 13.62 3.40
C GLU A 211 -11.92 12.86 4.28
N VAL A 212 -11.39 11.98 5.14
CA VAL A 212 -12.17 11.19 6.10
C VAL A 212 -11.50 11.29 7.47
N GLU A 213 -12.23 11.84 8.45
CA GLU A 213 -11.76 12.00 9.83
C GLU A 213 -12.61 11.16 10.78
N PHE A 214 -11.99 10.15 11.40
CA PHE A 214 -12.63 9.21 12.32
C PHE A 214 -12.82 9.74 13.74
N GLY A 215 -12.37 10.97 14.04
CA GLY A 215 -12.46 11.56 15.37
C GLY A 215 -11.67 10.75 16.42
N PRO A 216 -12.16 10.62 17.67
CA PRO A 216 -11.44 9.94 18.75
C PRO A 216 -11.47 8.42 18.62
N VAL A 217 -10.36 7.84 18.15
CA VAL A 217 -10.15 6.39 17.94
C VAL A 217 -9.51 5.76 19.18
N ARG A 218 -10.17 4.74 19.74
CA ARG A 218 -9.69 3.96 20.90
C ARG A 218 -9.08 2.62 20.48
N PHE A 219 -8.27 2.04 21.38
CA PHE A 219 -7.69 0.70 21.24
C PHE A 219 -8.77 -0.39 21.21
N ASP A 220 -8.68 -1.33 20.26
CA ASP A 220 -9.57 -2.51 20.10
C ASP A 220 -11.05 -2.17 19.81
N ASP A 221 -11.36 -0.90 19.48
CA ASP A 221 -12.64 -0.51 18.85
C ASP A 221 -12.48 -0.50 17.32
N ILE A 222 -13.54 -0.88 16.59
CA ILE A 222 -13.63 -0.77 15.13
C ILE A 222 -14.47 0.45 14.78
N TYR A 223 -13.91 1.36 13.98
CA TYR A 223 -14.58 2.53 13.44
C TYR A 223 -14.73 2.37 11.92
N GLN A 224 -15.91 2.63 11.38
CA GLN A 224 -16.20 2.44 9.96
C GLN A 224 -16.83 3.70 9.36
N ASP A 225 -16.31 4.13 8.20
CA ASP A 225 -16.89 5.18 7.36
C ASP A 225 -16.80 4.76 5.87
N SER A 226 -17.31 5.57 4.94
CA SER A 226 -17.33 5.23 3.53
C SER A 226 -17.21 6.42 2.56
N ILE A 227 -16.56 6.16 1.43
CA ILE A 227 -16.47 7.07 0.29
C ILE A 227 -17.27 6.46 -0.87
N ILE A 228 -18.08 7.27 -1.53
CA ILE A 228 -18.81 6.86 -2.73
C ILE A 228 -18.02 7.33 -3.95
N ILE A 229 -17.59 6.39 -4.80
CA ILE A 229 -17.08 6.69 -6.13
C ILE A 229 -18.20 6.58 -7.15
N ARG A 230 -18.47 7.67 -7.87
CA ARG A 230 -19.45 7.73 -8.96
C ARG A 230 -18.75 7.83 -10.30
N ASN A 231 -19.14 6.99 -11.25
CA ASN A 231 -18.67 7.09 -12.63
C ASN A 231 -19.38 8.26 -13.34
N THR A 232 -18.60 9.21 -13.85
CA THR A 232 -19.06 10.38 -14.60
C THR A 232 -18.57 10.38 -16.05
N GLY A 233 -17.89 9.31 -16.48
CA GLY A 233 -17.40 9.12 -17.84
C GLY A 233 -18.47 8.54 -18.78
N ILE A 234 -18.08 8.32 -20.04
CA ILE A 234 -18.98 7.81 -21.09
C ILE A 234 -19.05 6.28 -21.16
N SER A 235 -18.14 5.57 -20.48
CA SER A 235 -18.05 4.10 -20.42
C SER A 235 -17.93 3.61 -18.98
N ALA A 236 -17.99 2.30 -18.75
CA ALA A 236 -17.57 1.72 -17.49
C ALA A 236 -16.12 2.13 -17.15
N LEU A 237 -15.82 2.28 -15.85
CA LEU A 237 -14.47 2.52 -15.33
C LEU A 237 -14.05 1.38 -14.41
N GLN A 238 -12.75 1.23 -14.21
CA GLN A 238 -12.18 0.37 -13.17
C GLN A 238 -11.29 1.22 -12.27
N PHE A 239 -11.44 1.06 -10.95
CA PHE A 239 -10.50 1.59 -9.97
C PHE A 239 -9.74 0.48 -9.24
N ARG A 240 -8.58 0.84 -8.69
CA ARG A 240 -7.81 0.02 -7.75
C ARG A 240 -7.10 0.90 -6.74
N PHE A 241 -6.85 0.38 -5.55
CA PHE A 241 -5.93 0.99 -4.60
C PHE A 241 -4.50 0.47 -4.81
N THR A 242 -3.52 1.35 -4.67
CA THR A 242 -2.09 1.01 -4.74
C THR A 242 -1.57 0.73 -3.33
N GLN A 243 -0.82 -0.37 -3.14
CA GLN A 243 -0.27 -0.80 -1.84
C GLN A 243 1.26 -0.97 -1.84
N GLU A 244 1.96 -0.55 -2.89
CA GLU A 244 3.41 -0.75 -3.01
C GLU A 244 4.23 0.40 -2.42
N GLY A 245 5.35 0.05 -1.76
CA GLY A 245 6.29 1.01 -1.20
C GLY A 245 5.65 1.94 -0.16
N ALA A 246 5.84 3.26 -0.34
CA ALA A 246 5.29 4.28 0.55
C ALA A 246 3.75 4.41 0.51
N ALA A 247 3.07 3.74 -0.44
CA ALA A 247 1.62 3.69 -0.52
C ALA A 247 1.01 2.44 0.17
N SER A 248 1.83 1.59 0.79
CA SER A 248 1.32 0.51 1.65
C SER A 248 0.40 1.09 2.72
N PHE A 249 -0.76 0.46 2.92
CA PHE A 249 -1.68 0.89 3.97
C PHE A 249 -1.04 0.70 5.35
N PRO A 250 -1.30 1.60 6.30
CA PRO A 250 -0.90 1.38 7.68
C PRO A 250 -1.70 0.20 8.25
N PRO A 251 -1.14 -0.59 9.19
CA PRO A 251 -1.79 -1.79 9.72
C PRO A 251 -3.09 -1.52 10.51
N TRP A 252 -3.40 -0.26 10.82
CA TRP A 252 -4.67 0.16 11.44
C TRP A 252 -5.80 0.45 10.45
N LEU A 253 -5.56 0.44 9.13
CA LEU A 253 -6.55 0.77 8.09
C LEU A 253 -6.84 -0.42 7.16
N THR A 254 -8.11 -0.77 7.01
CA THR A 254 -8.62 -1.69 5.99
C THR A 254 -9.53 -0.94 5.02
N VAL A 255 -9.48 -1.28 3.72
CA VAL A 255 -10.27 -0.63 2.66
C VAL A 255 -10.95 -1.69 1.80
N THR A 256 -12.28 -1.60 1.64
CA THR A 256 -13.08 -2.58 0.89
C THR A 256 -14.08 -1.90 -0.05
N PRO A 257 -14.16 -2.25 -1.35
CA PRO A 257 -13.31 -3.19 -2.07
C PRO A 257 -11.99 -2.54 -2.51
N MET A 258 -10.92 -3.35 -2.56
CA MET A 258 -9.59 -2.94 -3.05
C MET A 258 -9.56 -2.57 -4.54
N SER A 259 -10.51 -3.08 -5.33
CA SER A 259 -10.74 -2.71 -6.73
C SER A 259 -12.16 -3.11 -7.13
N ALA A 260 -12.79 -2.33 -8.01
CA ALA A 260 -14.05 -2.71 -8.64
C ALA A 260 -14.21 -2.07 -10.03
N ILE A 261 -15.15 -2.59 -10.80
CA ILE A 261 -15.65 -1.99 -12.03
C ILE A 261 -16.94 -1.23 -11.68
N VAL A 262 -17.06 0.00 -12.16
CA VAL A 262 -18.24 0.84 -11.95
C VAL A 262 -18.83 1.19 -13.32
N GLU A 263 -20.03 0.69 -13.58
CA GLU A 263 -20.76 0.95 -14.83
C GLU A 263 -21.04 2.44 -15.03
N LYS A 264 -21.35 2.83 -16.27
CA LYS A 264 -21.66 4.21 -16.62
C LYS A 264 -22.81 4.75 -15.75
N ASP A 265 -22.67 5.98 -15.25
CA ASP A 265 -23.60 6.69 -14.35
C ASP A 265 -23.82 6.03 -12.96
N ALA A 266 -23.29 4.82 -12.74
CA ALA A 266 -23.41 4.09 -11.48
C ALA A 266 -22.45 4.61 -10.39
N SER A 267 -22.61 4.09 -9.18
CA SER A 267 -21.76 4.40 -8.04
C SER A 267 -21.39 3.13 -7.27
N CYS A 268 -20.22 3.15 -6.62
CA CYS A 268 -19.72 2.10 -5.75
C CYS A 268 -19.34 2.71 -4.40
N THR A 269 -19.72 2.06 -3.31
CA THR A 269 -19.33 2.44 -1.95
C THR A 269 -18.05 1.72 -1.57
N ILE A 270 -17.06 2.47 -1.12
CA ILE A 270 -15.79 1.99 -0.58
C ILE A 270 -15.85 2.23 0.93
N THR A 271 -15.79 1.17 1.73
CA THR A 271 -15.71 1.25 3.19
C THR A 271 -14.27 1.38 3.65
N LEU A 272 -14.07 2.17 4.70
CA LEU A 272 -12.80 2.40 5.38
C LEU A 272 -13.00 1.96 6.83
N ASP A 273 -12.29 0.92 7.25
CA ASP A 273 -12.37 0.38 8.60
C ASP A 273 -11.06 0.71 9.34
N VAL A 274 -11.16 1.49 10.42
CA VAL A 274 -10.03 1.83 11.30
C VAL A 274 -10.11 1.00 12.57
N TYR A 275 -9.02 0.28 12.87
CA TYR A 275 -8.90 -0.59 14.03
C TYR A 275 -7.48 -0.55 14.60
N VAL A 276 -7.35 -0.06 15.84
CA VAL A 276 -6.06 0.04 16.52
C VAL A 276 -5.79 -1.28 17.25
N ASN A 277 -4.81 -2.03 16.77
CA ASN A 277 -4.39 -3.32 17.32
C ASN A 277 -3.14 -3.22 18.21
N VAL A 278 -2.76 -4.34 18.84
CA VAL A 278 -1.58 -4.45 19.73
C VAL A 278 -0.29 -3.95 19.07
N ASP A 279 -0.05 -4.30 17.80
CA ASP A 279 1.19 -3.96 17.08
C ASP A 279 1.32 -2.45 16.85
N THR A 280 0.20 -1.73 16.76
CA THR A 280 0.17 -0.27 16.54
C THR A 280 0.32 0.56 17.82
N LEU A 281 -0.06 0.02 19.00
CA LEU A 281 -0.07 0.76 20.27
C LEU A 281 1.26 1.45 20.58
N THR A 282 2.37 0.70 20.54
CA THR A 282 3.70 1.22 20.90
C THR A 282 4.09 2.43 20.04
N GLY A 283 3.75 2.42 18.75
CA GLY A 283 4.02 3.55 17.86
C GLY A 283 3.15 4.78 18.17
N LEU A 284 1.86 4.56 18.43
CA LEU A 284 0.89 5.61 18.72
C LEU A 284 1.14 6.28 20.09
N HIS A 285 1.50 5.50 21.12
CA HIS A 285 1.87 6.00 22.45
C HIS A 285 3.22 6.72 22.49
N SER A 286 4.19 6.30 21.69
CA SER A 286 5.50 6.96 21.60
C SER A 286 5.51 8.17 20.65
N GLY A 287 4.54 8.26 19.73
CA GLY A 287 4.49 9.28 18.69
C GLY A 287 5.39 9.00 17.49
N THR A 288 5.88 7.76 17.32
CA THR A 288 6.56 7.33 16.08
C THR A 288 5.59 6.92 14.98
N CYS A 289 4.30 6.78 15.32
CA CYS A 289 3.20 6.56 14.40
C CYS A 289 2.03 7.49 14.77
N ASP A 290 1.27 7.91 13.76
CA ASP A 290 0.02 8.65 13.89
C ASP A 290 -1.10 7.91 13.15
N LEU A 291 -2.35 8.17 13.55
CA LEU A 291 -3.54 7.76 12.80
C LEU A 291 -3.78 8.75 11.66
N ALA A 292 -2.83 8.87 10.75
CA ALA A 292 -2.94 9.69 9.54
C ALA A 292 -2.21 9.00 8.37
N CYS A 293 -2.89 8.88 7.23
CA CYS A 293 -2.26 8.41 5.99
C CYS A 293 -2.94 9.02 4.76
N ILE A 294 -2.32 8.84 3.59
CA ILE A 294 -2.91 9.14 2.29
C ILE A 294 -2.98 7.83 1.52
N ILE A 295 -4.19 7.41 1.14
CA ILE A 295 -4.40 6.26 0.26
C ILE A 295 -4.63 6.74 -1.18
N VAL A 296 -4.11 5.99 -2.15
CA VAL A 296 -4.19 6.35 -3.57
C VAL A 296 -5.15 5.42 -4.29
N LEU A 297 -6.26 5.98 -4.80
CA LEU A 297 -7.20 5.33 -5.69
C LEU A 297 -6.85 5.69 -7.13
N THR A 298 -6.42 4.71 -7.90
CA THR A 298 -6.03 4.85 -9.31
C THR A 298 -7.16 4.37 -10.23
N LEU A 299 -7.61 5.23 -11.15
CA LEU A 299 -8.43 4.79 -12.28
C LEU A 299 -7.54 4.13 -13.34
N VAL A 300 -7.90 2.92 -13.78
CA VAL A 300 -7.14 2.19 -14.79
C VAL A 300 -7.22 2.92 -16.13
N GLY A 301 -6.11 3.53 -16.57
CA GLY A 301 -6.06 4.39 -17.76
C GLY A 301 -6.63 5.79 -17.55
N GLY A 302 -6.83 6.22 -16.30
CA GLY A 302 -7.36 7.54 -15.95
C GLY A 302 -6.51 8.27 -14.91
N LYS A 303 -7.17 9.08 -14.07
CA LYS A 303 -6.54 9.91 -13.03
C LYS A 303 -6.42 9.19 -11.68
N ASP A 304 -5.42 9.56 -10.90
CA ASP A 304 -5.28 9.22 -9.48
C ASP A 304 -6.03 10.19 -8.53
N TYR A 305 -6.60 9.63 -7.47
CA TYR A 305 -7.26 10.34 -6.39
C TYR A 305 -6.51 10.05 -5.09
N PHE A 306 -6.03 11.11 -4.45
CA PHE A 306 -5.36 11.06 -3.16
C PHE A 306 -6.42 11.32 -2.08
N ILE A 307 -6.62 10.34 -1.19
CA ILE A 307 -7.63 10.40 -0.14
C ILE A 307 -6.88 10.46 1.19
N SER A 308 -7.07 11.54 1.95
CA SER A 308 -6.55 11.65 3.30
C SER A 308 -7.47 10.95 4.29
N VAL A 309 -6.90 10.04 5.07
CA VAL A 309 -7.59 9.33 6.16
C VAL A 309 -6.90 9.70 7.47
N SER A 310 -7.67 10.17 8.45
CA SER A 310 -7.14 10.64 9.73
C SER A 310 -8.02 10.26 10.92
N GLY A 311 -7.43 10.25 12.10
CA GLY A 311 -8.09 10.02 13.38
C GLY A 311 -7.23 10.50 14.55
N GLN A 312 -7.86 10.63 15.72
CA GLN A 312 -7.23 11.13 16.94
C GLN A 312 -7.12 9.97 17.93
N PHE A 313 -5.93 9.40 18.09
CA PHE A 313 -5.72 8.28 19.01
C PHE A 313 -5.95 8.71 20.47
N VAL A 314 -6.88 8.03 21.15
CA VAL A 314 -7.13 8.19 22.58
C VAL A 314 -6.17 7.28 23.35
N PRO A 315 -5.25 7.83 24.19
CA PRO A 315 -4.29 7.01 24.91
C PRO A 315 -4.95 6.06 25.91
N THR A 316 -4.51 4.80 25.88
CA THR A 316 -4.96 3.73 26.78
C THR A 316 -3.81 3.21 27.66
N CYS A 317 -4.13 2.57 28.79
CA CYS A 317 -3.19 1.91 29.70
C CYS A 317 -2.62 0.60 29.15
N PHE A 318 -3.37 -0.07 28.27
CA PHE A 318 -2.92 -1.23 27.52
C PHE A 318 -1.72 -0.85 26.65
N GLY A 319 -0.72 -1.71 26.52
CA GLY A 319 0.49 -1.41 25.73
C GLY A 319 1.48 -0.39 26.33
N LEU A 320 1.22 0.17 27.52
CA LEU A 320 2.20 1.02 28.20
C LEU A 320 3.29 0.19 28.93
N PRO A 321 4.54 0.69 29.01
CA PRO A 321 5.59 0.04 29.81
C PRO A 321 5.21 -0.11 31.29
N LEU A 322 5.49 -1.26 31.89
CA LEU A 322 5.24 -1.54 33.31
C LEU A 322 5.83 -0.46 34.25
N SER A 323 7.06 -0.04 33.96
CA SER A 323 7.79 0.99 34.71
C SER A 323 7.25 2.41 34.51
N LEU A 324 6.39 2.65 33.52
CA LEU A 324 5.64 3.90 33.33
C LEU A 324 4.34 3.85 34.13
N LEU A 325 3.58 2.75 34.02
CA LEU A 325 2.34 2.53 34.78
C LEU A 325 2.56 2.68 36.30
N LEU A 326 3.67 2.15 36.81
CA LEU A 326 4.07 2.29 38.23
C LEU A 326 4.44 3.72 38.64
N LYS A 327 4.76 4.62 37.70
CA LYS A 327 5.03 6.05 37.96
C LYS A 327 3.77 6.91 37.96
N ILE A 328 2.61 6.36 37.60
CA ILE A 328 1.30 7.03 37.59
C ILE A 328 0.31 6.33 38.55
N PRO A 329 0.63 6.24 39.86
CA PRO A 329 -0.10 5.40 40.81
C PRO A 329 -1.56 5.83 41.06
N ASP A 330 -1.86 7.12 40.88
CA ASP A 330 -3.17 7.69 41.17
C ASP A 330 -3.87 8.31 39.93
N THR A 331 -3.12 8.56 38.85
CA THR A 331 -3.61 9.29 37.67
C THR A 331 -4.12 8.35 36.57
N PRO A 332 -5.38 8.49 36.10
CA PRO A 332 -5.90 7.72 34.96
C PRO A 332 -5.18 8.11 33.65
N VAL A 333 -4.87 7.15 32.78
CA VAL A 333 -4.04 7.38 31.59
C VAL A 333 -4.66 8.41 30.64
N ALA A 334 -5.98 8.35 30.41
CA ALA A 334 -6.67 9.28 29.53
C ALA A 334 -6.71 10.73 30.04
N SER A 335 -6.36 10.97 31.31
CA SER A 335 -6.24 12.33 31.88
C SER A 335 -4.86 12.97 31.62
N ILE A 336 -3.88 12.19 31.14
CA ILE A 336 -2.54 12.67 30.83
C ILE A 336 -2.51 13.22 29.40
N PRO A 337 -2.08 14.48 29.16
CA PRO A 337 -1.98 15.03 27.81
C PRO A 337 -1.09 14.17 26.90
N ARG A 338 -1.49 13.96 25.64
CA ARG A 338 -0.81 13.07 24.68
C ARG A 338 0.69 13.35 24.58
N GLU A 339 1.08 14.62 24.44
CA GLU A 339 2.50 15.03 24.38
C GLU A 339 3.29 14.68 25.66
N THR A 340 2.65 14.80 26.83
CA THR A 340 3.28 14.47 28.12
C THR A 340 3.50 12.97 28.21
N LEU A 341 2.49 12.17 27.82
CA LEU A 341 2.59 10.72 27.80
C LEU A 341 3.67 10.26 26.81
N GLN A 342 3.71 10.82 25.59
CA GLN A 342 4.75 10.54 24.59
C GLN A 342 6.16 10.81 25.12
N LYS A 343 6.37 11.94 25.82
CA LYS A 343 7.66 12.26 26.48
C LYS A 343 8.01 11.22 27.55
N MET A 344 7.05 10.81 28.39
CA MET A 344 7.26 9.78 29.42
C MET A 344 7.59 8.40 28.82
N VAL A 345 6.93 8.04 27.72
CA VAL A 345 7.16 6.80 26.97
C VAL A 345 8.57 6.83 26.34
N GLY A 346 8.93 7.90 25.64
CA GLY A 346 10.26 8.08 25.02
C GLY A 346 11.40 7.99 26.03
N CYS A 347 11.30 8.69 27.17
CA CYS A 347 12.28 8.58 28.26
C CYS A 347 12.41 7.16 28.83
N THR A 348 11.37 6.32 28.72
CA THR A 348 11.41 4.93 29.18
C THR A 348 12.11 4.03 28.15
N TYR A 349 11.92 4.25 26.84
CA TYR A 349 12.60 3.49 25.79
C TYR A 349 14.10 3.81 25.62
N VAL A 350 14.52 5.06 25.85
CA VAL A 350 15.97 5.41 25.82
C VAL A 350 16.74 4.60 26.87
N ILE A 351 16.18 4.45 28.08
CA ILE A 351 16.74 3.60 29.12
C ILE A 351 16.84 2.14 28.65
N ILE A 352 15.85 1.61 27.92
CA ILE A 352 15.90 0.23 27.42
C ILE A 352 16.94 0.07 26.29
N ALA A 353 17.10 1.05 25.40
CA ALA A 353 17.93 0.94 24.20
C ALA A 353 19.44 1.07 24.45
N ASP A 354 19.88 2.04 25.26
CA ASP A 354 21.32 2.26 25.54
C ASP A 354 21.95 1.06 26.25
N HIS A 355 21.16 0.35 27.07
CA HIS A 355 21.60 -0.85 27.78
C HIS A 355 21.62 -2.14 26.93
N CYS A 356 21.24 -2.11 25.64
CA CYS A 356 21.29 -3.30 24.77
C CYS A 356 22.52 -3.36 23.82
N SER A 357 23.27 -2.27 23.62
CA SER A 357 24.13 -2.13 22.42
C SER A 357 25.67 -2.18 22.60
N PHE A 358 26.24 -1.74 23.73
CA PHE A 358 27.70 -1.87 23.97
C PHE A 358 28.20 -3.33 24.08
N SER A 359 29.25 -3.63 23.31
CA SER A 359 30.11 -4.83 23.43
C SER A 359 31.24 -4.62 24.47
N PRO A 360 31.69 -5.67 25.21
CA PRO A 360 32.65 -5.53 26.31
C PRO A 360 34.04 -4.98 25.94
N LEU A 361 34.45 -5.08 24.67
CA LEU A 361 35.83 -4.81 24.25
C LEU A 361 36.20 -3.32 24.13
N LEU A 362 35.24 -2.39 24.24
CA LEU A 362 35.51 -0.96 24.03
C LEU A 362 35.71 -0.13 25.31
N LEU A 363 35.38 -0.67 26.50
CA LEU A 363 35.32 0.13 27.73
C LEU A 363 36.70 0.34 28.41
N HIS A 364 37.65 -0.59 28.22
CA HIS A 364 38.96 -0.49 28.88
C HIS A 364 39.79 0.74 28.42
N HIS A 365 39.52 1.28 27.23
CA HIS A 365 40.30 2.38 26.63
C HIS A 365 39.72 3.79 26.88
N LYS A 366 38.46 3.94 27.30
CA LYS A 366 37.83 5.26 27.49
C LYS A 366 37.74 5.75 28.94
N PHE A 367 37.88 4.88 29.94
CA PHE A 367 37.79 5.26 31.36
C PHE A 367 39.07 5.90 31.95
N ARG A 368 40.09 6.17 31.13
CA ARG A 368 41.36 6.77 31.59
C ARG A 368 41.50 8.27 31.32
N GLU A 369 40.55 8.88 30.61
CA GLU A 369 40.61 10.28 30.19
C GLU A 369 39.28 11.03 30.33
N SER A 370 38.89 11.33 31.58
CA SER A 370 37.97 12.42 31.88
C SER A 370 38.24 12.98 33.27
N ARG A 371 38.59 14.26 33.34
CA ARG A 371 38.87 14.96 34.62
C ARG A 371 37.57 15.50 35.21
N ILE A 372 37.52 15.49 36.54
CA ILE A 372 36.44 16.06 37.35
C ILE A 372 36.41 17.59 37.15
N GLY A 373 35.21 18.16 36.99
CA GLY A 373 34.99 19.60 36.91
C GLY A 373 33.51 20.00 37.09
N ASP A 374 33.26 20.80 38.12
CA ASP A 374 32.13 21.71 38.38
C ASP A 374 30.68 21.26 38.16
N TRP A 375 29.99 21.01 39.28
CA TRP A 375 28.55 21.25 39.44
C TRP A 375 28.34 22.22 40.62
N LYS A 376 27.50 23.24 40.45
CA LYS A 376 27.20 24.25 41.49
C LYS A 376 25.92 23.92 42.25
N GLU A 377 25.92 24.23 43.55
CA GLU A 377 24.75 24.13 44.42
C GLU A 377 23.76 25.29 44.24
N GLY A 378 22.48 25.04 44.55
CA GLY A 378 21.40 26.03 44.55
C GLY A 378 20.02 25.38 44.76
N GLU A 379 19.53 25.40 46.00
CA GLU A 379 18.17 24.94 46.39
C GLU A 379 17.07 25.99 46.02
N PRO A 380 15.79 25.91 46.46
CA PRO A 380 15.05 24.83 47.15
C PRO A 380 13.61 24.55 46.62
N SER A 381 13.01 23.43 47.03
CA SER A 381 11.55 23.41 47.31
C SER A 381 11.14 22.30 48.30
N ILE A 382 10.62 22.75 49.45
CA ILE A 382 9.94 21.90 50.44
C ILE A 382 8.49 21.74 50.00
N ILE A 383 7.99 20.50 49.89
CA ILE A 383 6.57 20.21 50.11
C ILE A 383 6.47 19.10 51.17
N LYS A 384 5.87 19.45 52.30
CA LYS A 384 5.47 18.52 53.37
C LYS A 384 4.12 17.88 53.02
N ASN A 385 3.84 16.73 53.65
CA ASN A 385 2.56 16.01 53.67
C ASN A 385 2.22 15.19 52.41
N ALA A 386 2.81 14.00 52.28
CA ALA A 386 2.15 12.89 51.62
C ALA A 386 1.32 12.10 52.65
N LYS A 387 -0.01 12.27 52.63
CA LYS A 387 -0.97 11.32 53.22
C LYS A 387 -1.64 10.55 52.08
N SER A 388 -0.92 9.59 51.51
CA SER A 388 -1.46 8.65 50.51
C SER A 388 -1.21 7.24 51.00
N PRO A 389 -2.27 6.45 51.31
CA PRO A 389 -2.10 5.04 51.64
C PRO A 389 -1.83 4.27 50.35
N LEU A 390 -0.55 4.07 50.02
CA LEU A 390 -0.18 3.13 48.95
C LEU A 390 -0.75 1.75 49.28
N PHE A 391 -1.40 1.12 48.29
CA PHE A 391 -2.35 0.03 48.45
C PHE A 391 -1.85 -1.09 49.38
N VAL A 392 -2.43 -1.14 50.58
CA VAL A 392 -2.10 -2.17 51.57
C VAL A 392 -2.74 -3.49 51.15
N VAL A 393 -1.89 -4.47 50.90
CA VAL A 393 -2.25 -5.79 50.39
C VAL A 393 -3.00 -6.61 51.46
N PRO A 394 -3.97 -7.48 51.09
CA PRO A 394 -4.69 -8.34 52.05
C PRO A 394 -3.78 -9.14 53.00
N LYS A 395 -4.30 -9.39 54.20
CA LYS A 395 -3.60 -9.98 55.37
C LYS A 395 -2.93 -11.33 55.06
N GLU A 396 -3.46 -12.04 54.09
CA GLU A 396 -3.01 -13.34 53.61
C GLU A 396 -1.79 -13.23 52.69
N LEU A 397 -1.70 -12.19 51.83
CA LEU A 397 -0.44 -11.88 51.15
C LEU A 397 0.58 -11.31 52.12
N TYR A 398 0.15 -10.60 53.17
CA TYR A 398 1.03 -10.15 54.26
C TYR A 398 1.69 -11.32 55.01
N ARG A 399 1.11 -12.53 55.00
CA ARG A 399 1.77 -13.74 55.50
C ARG A 399 2.84 -14.27 54.55
N LEU A 400 2.59 -14.25 53.24
CA LEU A 400 3.57 -14.66 52.22
C LEU A 400 4.72 -13.65 52.10
N LEU A 401 4.40 -12.36 52.08
CA LEU A 401 5.36 -11.25 52.11
C LEU A 401 6.11 -11.20 53.44
N GLY A 402 5.45 -11.34 54.59
CA GLY A 402 6.12 -11.38 55.90
C GLY A 402 7.10 -12.56 56.03
N PHE A 403 6.78 -13.68 55.40
CA PHE A 403 7.63 -14.87 55.33
C PHE A 403 8.84 -14.68 54.39
N ILE A 404 8.68 -13.92 53.31
CA ILE A 404 9.78 -13.48 52.42
C ILE A 404 10.64 -12.38 53.10
N MET A 405 10.02 -11.43 53.79
CA MET A 405 10.67 -10.30 54.45
C MET A 405 11.49 -10.71 55.67
N ASN A 406 11.00 -11.65 56.50
CA ASN A 406 11.75 -12.19 57.65
C ASN A 406 13.04 -12.96 57.27
N HIS A 407 13.29 -13.16 55.97
CA HIS A 407 14.47 -13.82 55.44
C HIS A 407 15.17 -12.99 54.34
N LEU A 408 14.93 -11.68 54.32
CA LEU A 408 15.57 -10.67 53.44
C LEU A 408 16.34 -9.58 54.22
N ASP A 409 16.69 -9.81 55.49
CA ASP A 409 17.30 -8.79 56.36
C ASP A 409 18.70 -8.28 55.93
N GLU A 410 19.29 -8.82 54.86
CA GLU A 410 20.54 -8.32 54.25
C GLU A 410 20.37 -7.69 52.84
N PHE A 411 19.14 -7.58 52.29
CA PHE A 411 18.87 -6.94 50.99
C PHE A 411 18.12 -5.60 51.15
N ARG A 412 18.78 -4.63 51.78
CA ARG A 412 18.17 -3.34 52.13
C ARG A 412 18.46 -2.22 51.13
N GLU A 413 17.38 -1.78 50.43
CA GLU A 413 16.89 -0.39 50.10
C GLU A 413 16.18 0.00 48.68
N SER A 414 16.79 0.48 47.55
CA SER A 414 16.33 0.54 46.08
C SER A 414 17.37 0.91 44.92
N ARG A 415 17.29 0.41 43.64
CA ARG A 415 17.50 1.10 42.27
C ARG A 415 18.16 0.35 41.05
N ILE A 416 17.68 0.75 39.84
CA ILE A 416 18.16 0.63 38.43
C ILE A 416 19.45 -0.18 38.18
N GLY A 417 19.33 -1.34 37.53
CA GLY A 417 20.46 -2.14 37.02
C GLY A 417 20.79 -1.88 35.54
N ASP A 418 22.08 -1.98 35.20
CA ASP A 418 22.55 -2.10 33.81
C ASP A 418 22.17 -3.50 33.27
N TRP A 419 21.61 -3.58 32.06
CA TRP A 419 20.94 -4.79 31.56
C TRP A 419 21.91 -5.90 31.09
N LYS A 420 23.19 -5.82 31.49
CA LYS A 420 24.31 -6.58 30.90
C LYS A 420 24.97 -7.56 31.83
N GLU A 421 25.03 -7.24 33.11
CA GLU A 421 25.72 -8.05 34.09
C GLU A 421 24.67 -8.76 34.94
N GLY A 422 24.70 -10.10 34.90
CA GLY A 422 23.68 -10.97 35.50
C GLY A 422 23.71 -11.05 37.02
N GLU A 423 24.01 -9.94 37.70
CA GLU A 423 24.04 -9.82 39.15
C GLU A 423 22.61 -9.74 39.74
N PRO A 424 22.38 -10.20 40.99
CA PRO A 424 21.11 -10.03 41.68
C PRO A 424 20.82 -8.55 41.99
N SER A 425 19.56 -8.13 41.93
CA SER A 425 19.19 -6.74 42.26
C SER A 425 19.47 -6.39 43.73
N ILE A 426 20.32 -5.38 43.99
CA ILE A 426 20.60 -4.81 45.32
C ILE A 426 20.08 -3.37 45.39
N ILE A 427 19.73 -2.94 46.60
CA ILE A 427 18.67 -1.97 46.87
C ILE A 427 19.45 -0.86 47.73
N LYS A 428 19.49 0.48 47.40
CA LYS A 428 19.88 1.71 48.23
C LYS A 428 18.76 2.80 48.52
N ASN A 429 18.78 3.46 49.70
CA ASN A 429 17.64 3.91 50.60
C ASN A 429 16.14 3.91 50.17
N ALA A 430 15.26 3.19 50.90
CA ALA A 430 13.80 3.08 50.66
C ALA A 430 12.93 4.03 51.53
N LYS A 431 12.25 4.98 50.88
CA LYS A 431 11.12 5.76 51.44
C LYS A 431 9.75 5.36 50.83
N SER A 432 9.73 4.32 50.02
CA SER A 432 8.58 3.85 49.23
C SER A 432 8.26 2.39 49.56
N PRO A 433 7.02 1.90 49.35
CA PRO A 433 6.65 0.51 49.60
C PRO A 433 7.41 -0.44 48.68
N LEU A 434 7.82 -1.58 49.24
CA LEU A 434 8.71 -2.55 48.59
C LEU A 434 8.00 -3.43 47.54
N PHE A 435 6.68 -3.58 47.64
CA PHE A 435 5.85 -4.37 46.72
C PHE A 435 4.78 -3.46 46.12
N VAL A 436 4.85 -3.26 44.80
CA VAL A 436 3.90 -2.42 44.04
C VAL A 436 3.59 -3.11 42.71
N VAL A 437 2.33 -3.03 42.30
CA VAL A 437 1.84 -3.44 40.97
C VAL A 437 0.98 -2.29 40.40
N PRO A 438 0.83 -2.19 39.07
CA PRO A 438 -0.04 -1.19 38.44
C PRO A 438 -1.47 -1.23 38.99
N LYS A 439 -2.09 -0.06 39.17
CA LYS A 439 -3.47 0.09 39.66
C LYS A 439 -4.47 -0.65 38.77
N GLU A 440 -4.20 -0.71 37.47
CA GLU A 440 -5.03 -1.34 36.46
C GLU A 440 -5.05 -2.86 36.65
N LEU A 441 -3.87 -3.47 36.83
CA LEU A 441 -3.75 -4.89 37.15
C LEU A 441 -4.33 -5.23 38.51
N TYR A 442 -4.14 -4.38 39.52
CA TYR A 442 -4.77 -4.55 40.83
C TYR A 442 -6.31 -4.58 40.73
N ARG A 443 -6.92 -3.69 39.93
CA ARG A 443 -8.37 -3.64 39.71
C ARG A 443 -8.88 -4.88 38.95
N LEU A 444 -8.24 -5.26 37.85
CA LEU A 444 -8.58 -6.45 37.07
C LEU A 444 -8.50 -7.74 37.92
N LEU A 445 -7.37 -7.95 38.59
CA LEU A 445 -7.14 -9.13 39.43
C LEU A 445 -8.02 -9.12 40.68
N GLY A 446 -8.23 -7.95 41.29
CA GLY A 446 -9.12 -7.76 42.44
C GLY A 446 -10.58 -8.10 42.14
N PHE A 447 -11.09 -7.70 40.96
CA PHE A 447 -12.43 -8.08 40.51
C PHE A 447 -12.53 -9.61 40.35
N ILE A 448 -11.62 -10.25 39.59
CA ILE A 448 -11.64 -11.71 39.41
C ILE A 448 -11.48 -12.46 40.75
N MET A 449 -10.72 -11.90 41.70
CA MET A 449 -10.59 -12.43 43.06
C MET A 449 -11.89 -12.44 43.87
N ASN A 450 -12.82 -11.52 43.59
CA ASN A 450 -14.15 -11.51 44.21
C ASN A 450 -15.12 -12.52 43.57
N HIS A 451 -14.88 -12.89 42.30
CA HIS A 451 -15.71 -13.83 41.52
C HIS A 451 -15.02 -15.19 41.27
N LEU A 452 -14.14 -15.62 42.19
CA LEU A 452 -13.33 -16.85 42.05
C LEU A 452 -14.12 -18.16 41.94
N ASP A 453 -15.41 -18.16 42.29
CA ASP A 453 -16.27 -19.33 42.27
C ASP A 453 -17.04 -19.49 40.94
N GLU A 454 -16.98 -18.51 40.04
CA GLU A 454 -17.68 -18.54 38.75
C GLU A 454 -17.14 -19.65 37.83
N ALA A 455 -18.04 -20.43 37.24
CA ALA A 455 -17.73 -21.59 36.41
C ALA A 455 -16.99 -21.20 35.12
N GLU A 456 -16.14 -22.09 34.59
CA GLU A 456 -15.40 -21.89 33.32
C GLU A 456 -14.51 -20.62 33.27
N LEU A 457 -13.97 -20.20 34.41
CA LEU A 457 -13.03 -19.08 34.50
C LEU A 457 -11.76 -19.35 33.68
N PHE A 458 -11.34 -18.38 32.86
CA PHE A 458 -10.30 -18.52 31.83
C PHE A 458 -10.55 -19.59 30.73
N ARG A 459 -11.76 -20.17 30.65
CA ARG A 459 -12.18 -21.09 29.58
C ARG A 459 -13.22 -20.47 28.66
N GLN A 460 -14.28 -19.89 29.24
CA GLN A 460 -15.32 -19.22 28.49
C GLN A 460 -14.84 -17.84 28.00
N PRO A 461 -15.09 -17.47 26.72
CA PRO A 461 -14.79 -16.13 26.22
C PRO A 461 -15.68 -15.06 26.86
N GLY A 462 -15.12 -13.87 27.04
CA GLY A 462 -15.87 -12.69 27.48
C GLY A 462 -16.86 -12.16 26.43
N GLN A 463 -17.75 -11.27 26.85
CA GLN A 463 -18.67 -10.56 25.96
C GLN A 463 -17.94 -9.39 25.30
N ARG A 464 -18.05 -9.24 23.97
CA ARG A 464 -17.40 -8.12 23.26
C ARG A 464 -17.92 -6.74 23.68
N SER A 465 -19.19 -6.64 24.08
CA SER A 465 -19.81 -5.41 24.58
C SER A 465 -19.22 -4.90 25.90
N ASP A 466 -18.64 -5.79 26.70
CA ASP A 466 -18.05 -5.44 28.00
C ASP A 466 -16.68 -4.80 27.86
N TYR A 467 -15.93 -5.16 26.81
CA TYR A 467 -14.52 -4.78 26.69
C TYR A 467 -14.31 -3.26 26.63
N PRO A 468 -15.06 -2.48 25.82
CA PRO A 468 -14.98 -1.02 25.85
C PRO A 468 -15.25 -0.42 27.24
N ILE A 469 -16.18 -1.02 28.01
CA ILE A 469 -16.50 -0.58 29.37
C ILE A 469 -15.30 -0.82 30.30
N ILE A 470 -14.68 -2.00 30.25
CA ILE A 470 -13.52 -2.33 31.08
C ILE A 470 -12.34 -1.40 30.74
N ARG A 471 -12.03 -1.25 29.44
CA ARG A 471 -10.97 -0.36 28.95
C ARG A 471 -11.18 1.07 29.41
N ASP A 472 -12.35 1.66 29.12
CA ASP A 472 -12.62 3.05 29.46
C ASP A 472 -12.64 3.26 30.99
N VAL A 473 -13.07 2.28 31.79
CA VAL A 473 -12.97 2.30 33.27
C VAL A 473 -11.52 2.23 33.77
N LEU A 474 -10.62 1.49 33.10
CA LEU A 474 -9.19 1.48 33.43
C LEU A 474 -8.50 2.79 33.02
N ASP A 475 -8.87 3.35 31.88
CA ASP A 475 -8.22 4.52 31.27
C ASP A 475 -8.65 5.85 31.89
N THR A 476 -9.92 5.99 32.26
CA THR A 476 -10.52 7.29 32.62
C THR A 476 -10.77 7.50 34.11
N THR A 477 -10.89 6.45 34.92
CA THR A 477 -11.25 6.59 36.34
C THR A 477 -10.08 6.36 37.28
N ASN A 478 -10.15 7.00 38.45
CA ASN A 478 -9.23 6.76 39.55
C ASN A 478 -9.32 5.30 40.05
N HIS A 479 -8.32 4.90 40.85
CA HIS A 479 -8.13 3.53 41.33
C HIS A 479 -9.24 3.04 42.28
N ASP A 480 -9.93 3.96 42.95
CA ASP A 480 -10.96 3.75 43.96
C ASP A 480 -12.33 3.45 43.34
N VAL A 481 -12.50 3.74 42.05
CA VAL A 481 -13.70 3.38 41.29
C VAL A 481 -13.63 1.89 40.91
N PRO A 482 -14.57 1.04 41.36
CA PRO A 482 -14.57 -0.37 41.01
C PRO A 482 -14.92 -0.60 39.53
N ILE A 483 -14.55 -1.76 39.00
CA ILE A 483 -15.08 -2.25 37.72
C ILE A 483 -16.58 -2.56 37.93
N PRO A 484 -17.50 -2.15 37.03
CA PRO A 484 -18.94 -2.35 37.25
C PRO A 484 -19.33 -3.84 37.35
N GLU A 485 -20.11 -4.18 38.39
CA GLU A 485 -20.68 -5.53 38.63
C GLU A 485 -21.60 -6.03 37.49
N SER A 486 -22.00 -5.15 36.56
CA SER A 486 -22.75 -5.53 35.36
C SER A 486 -21.90 -6.24 34.30
N VAL A 487 -20.57 -6.17 34.42
CA VAL A 487 -19.61 -6.73 33.47
C VAL A 487 -19.29 -8.18 33.84
N SER A 488 -19.20 -9.07 32.85
CA SER A 488 -18.86 -10.48 33.10
C SER A 488 -17.41 -10.66 33.57
N VAL A 489 -17.20 -11.52 34.58
CA VAL A 489 -15.84 -11.93 35.00
C VAL A 489 -15.03 -12.53 33.85
N HIS A 490 -15.67 -13.17 32.87
CA HIS A 490 -14.99 -13.68 31.67
C HIS A 490 -14.42 -12.57 30.79
N SER A 491 -15.12 -11.43 30.72
CA SER A 491 -14.67 -10.23 30.01
C SER A 491 -13.51 -9.55 30.75
N VAL A 492 -13.55 -9.51 32.08
CA VAL A 492 -12.44 -9.01 32.92
C VAL A 492 -11.22 -9.93 32.85
N ALA A 493 -11.42 -11.24 32.89
CA ALA A 493 -10.38 -12.25 32.69
C ALA A 493 -9.73 -12.13 31.30
N TYR A 494 -10.52 -11.96 30.24
CA TYR A 494 -10.01 -11.71 28.89
C TYR A 494 -9.23 -10.39 28.79
N SER A 495 -9.74 -9.32 29.41
CA SER A 495 -9.07 -8.01 29.48
C SER A 495 -7.72 -8.09 30.21
N LEU A 496 -7.60 -8.90 31.27
CA LEU A 496 -6.33 -9.20 31.93
C LEU A 496 -5.33 -9.88 30.98
N LEU A 497 -5.78 -10.85 30.16
CA LEU A 497 -4.92 -11.51 29.19
C LEU A 497 -4.44 -10.52 28.10
N ILE A 498 -5.31 -9.63 27.61
CA ILE A 498 -4.93 -8.56 26.67
C ILE A 498 -3.97 -7.56 27.32
N PHE A 499 -4.22 -7.15 28.57
CA PHE A 499 -3.35 -6.22 29.29
C PHE A 499 -1.93 -6.80 29.41
N LEU A 500 -1.80 -8.05 29.85
CA LEU A 500 -0.51 -8.71 29.98
C LEU A 500 0.15 -9.01 28.62
N SER A 501 -0.63 -9.33 27.57
CA SER A 501 -0.10 -9.61 26.24
C SER A 501 0.26 -8.35 25.43
N THR A 502 -0.25 -7.18 25.81
CA THR A 502 0.08 -5.89 25.18
C THR A 502 1.31 -5.20 25.77
N LEU A 503 1.70 -5.48 27.03
CA LEU A 503 2.89 -4.88 27.67
C LEU A 503 4.12 -4.90 26.73
N PRO A 504 4.88 -3.81 26.53
CA PRO A 504 6.02 -3.81 25.60
C PRO A 504 7.08 -4.86 25.93
N GLU A 505 7.44 -5.00 27.21
CA GLU A 505 8.19 -6.13 27.75
C GLU A 505 7.23 -7.11 28.44
N PRO A 506 7.35 -8.43 28.18
CA PRO A 506 6.53 -9.44 28.86
C PRO A 506 6.91 -9.54 30.34
N VAL A 507 6.06 -10.23 31.13
CA VAL A 507 6.25 -10.35 32.60
C VAL A 507 7.62 -10.92 32.99
N VAL A 508 8.19 -11.80 32.18
CA VAL A 508 9.62 -12.12 32.20
C VAL A 508 10.28 -11.44 30.98
N PRO A 509 10.94 -10.28 31.15
CA PRO A 509 11.48 -9.49 30.04
C PRO A 509 12.43 -10.30 29.15
N TYR A 510 12.47 -9.96 27.86
CA TYR A 510 13.10 -10.82 26.84
C TYR A 510 14.54 -11.23 27.19
N ALA A 511 15.35 -10.31 27.73
CA ALA A 511 16.74 -10.53 28.13
C ALA A 511 16.93 -11.60 29.24
N PHE A 512 15.92 -11.86 30.06
CA PHE A 512 16.02 -12.78 31.20
C PHE A 512 15.36 -14.14 30.95
N GLN A 513 14.57 -14.29 29.88
CA GLN A 513 13.82 -15.52 29.63
C GLN A 513 14.71 -16.76 29.55
N ASP A 514 15.81 -16.74 28.80
CA ASP A 514 16.65 -17.92 28.62
C ASP A 514 17.35 -18.36 29.92
N ARG A 515 17.65 -17.41 30.82
CA ARG A 515 18.16 -17.69 32.17
C ARG A 515 17.09 -18.40 33.01
N CYS A 516 15.85 -17.90 32.98
CA CYS A 516 14.71 -18.55 33.64
C CYS A 516 14.47 -19.96 33.07
N LEU A 517 14.35 -20.11 31.75
CA LEU A 517 14.07 -21.40 31.10
C LEU A 517 15.19 -22.42 31.31
N SER A 518 16.45 -21.99 31.43
CA SER A 518 17.57 -22.89 31.75
C SER A 518 17.58 -23.40 33.21
N SER A 519 16.79 -22.80 34.10
CA SER A 519 16.79 -23.08 35.54
C SER A 519 15.65 -23.99 36.04
N ILE A 520 14.82 -24.50 35.12
CA ILE A 520 13.65 -25.36 35.41
C ILE A 520 14.02 -26.64 36.20
N ALA A 521 15.26 -27.10 36.09
CA ALA A 521 15.74 -28.29 36.78
C ALA A 521 15.68 -28.22 38.33
N SER A 522 15.57 -27.02 38.93
CA SER A 522 15.57 -26.86 40.37
C SER A 522 14.85 -25.59 40.83
N PHE A 523 13.89 -25.71 41.76
CA PHE A 523 13.14 -24.55 42.27
C PHE A 523 14.06 -23.42 42.83
N PRO A 524 15.10 -23.69 43.66
CA PRO A 524 16.05 -22.67 44.07
C PRO A 524 16.78 -21.97 42.92
N GLN A 525 17.14 -22.69 41.85
CA GLN A 525 17.77 -22.07 40.66
C GLN A 525 16.78 -21.18 39.91
N ALA A 526 15.51 -21.59 39.83
CA ALA A 526 14.45 -20.79 39.25
C ALA A 526 14.15 -19.50 40.03
N VAL A 527 14.18 -19.55 41.37
CA VAL A 527 14.11 -18.35 42.22
C VAL A 527 15.31 -17.44 42.01
N GLN A 528 16.53 -18.00 41.92
CA GLN A 528 17.74 -17.22 41.64
C GLN A 528 17.72 -16.58 40.24
N ALA A 529 17.11 -17.24 39.24
CA ALA A 529 16.91 -16.65 37.93
C ALA A 529 15.91 -15.47 37.98
N LEU A 530 14.80 -15.62 38.71
CA LEU A 530 13.84 -14.53 38.92
C LEU A 530 14.42 -13.35 39.70
N SER A 531 15.28 -13.57 40.69
CA SER A 531 15.86 -12.49 41.51
C SER A 531 16.77 -11.53 40.73
N CYS A 532 17.08 -11.86 39.46
CA CYS A 532 17.86 -11.03 38.55
C CYS A 532 17.00 -10.16 37.62
N LEU A 533 15.67 -10.35 37.57
CA LEU A 533 14.75 -9.43 36.89
C LEU A 533 14.69 -8.09 37.66
N PRO A 534 14.28 -6.98 37.02
CA PRO A 534 13.97 -5.76 37.76
C PRO A 534 12.83 -6.00 38.77
N ILE A 535 12.90 -5.38 39.94
CA ILE A 535 11.99 -5.64 41.07
C ILE A 535 10.50 -5.49 40.71
N ASP A 536 10.16 -4.57 39.80
CA ASP A 536 8.79 -4.36 39.30
C ASP A 536 8.23 -5.60 38.59
N TYR A 537 9.05 -6.27 37.79
CA TYR A 537 8.68 -7.50 37.08
C TYR A 537 8.69 -8.70 38.02
N GLN A 538 9.58 -8.74 39.03
CA GLN A 538 9.50 -9.74 40.10
C GLN A 538 8.18 -9.63 40.88
N ASN A 539 7.81 -8.41 41.29
CA ASN A 539 6.55 -8.13 41.99
C ASN A 539 5.35 -8.59 41.16
N LEU A 540 5.31 -8.23 39.88
CA LEU A 540 4.26 -8.67 38.95
C LEU A 540 4.21 -10.20 38.79
N PHE A 541 5.36 -10.85 38.60
CA PHE A 541 5.44 -12.32 38.49
C PHE A 541 4.87 -13.00 39.74
N TYR A 542 5.31 -12.61 40.94
CA TYR A 542 4.84 -13.20 42.19
C TYR A 542 3.37 -12.88 42.49
N TYR A 543 2.88 -11.69 42.10
CA TYR A 543 1.47 -11.33 42.22
C TYR A 543 0.59 -12.25 41.36
N LEU A 544 0.97 -12.43 40.09
CA LEU A 544 0.27 -13.34 39.17
C LEU A 544 0.35 -14.80 39.62
N VAL A 545 1.51 -15.29 40.08
CA VAL A 545 1.63 -16.65 40.64
C VAL A 545 0.71 -16.84 41.86
N SER A 546 0.63 -15.87 42.76
CA SER A 546 -0.25 -15.95 43.92
C SER A 546 -1.74 -15.95 43.52
N PHE A 547 -2.11 -15.14 42.53
CA PHE A 547 -3.46 -15.12 41.96
C PHE A 547 -3.81 -16.45 41.29
N LEU A 548 -2.94 -16.98 40.43
CA LEU A 548 -3.16 -18.25 39.74
C LEU A 548 -3.26 -19.44 40.71
N ARG A 549 -2.42 -19.49 41.75
CA ARG A 549 -2.56 -20.46 42.85
C ARG A 549 -3.93 -20.37 43.52
N ARG A 550 -4.46 -19.15 43.72
CA ARG A 550 -5.80 -18.95 44.29
C ARG A 550 -6.89 -19.45 43.35
N CYS A 551 -6.82 -19.16 42.05
CA CYS A 551 -7.74 -19.72 41.05
C CYS A 551 -7.76 -21.26 41.14
N ILE A 552 -6.59 -21.91 41.07
CA ILE A 552 -6.43 -23.37 41.15
C ILE A 552 -7.03 -23.95 42.44
N SER A 553 -6.90 -23.26 43.58
CA SER A 553 -7.50 -23.71 44.85
C SER A 553 -9.04 -23.70 44.84
N HIS A 554 -9.66 -22.95 43.91
CA HIS A 554 -11.09 -22.94 43.64
C HIS A 554 -11.46 -23.78 42.39
N GLY A 555 -10.51 -24.52 41.79
CA GLY A 555 -10.65 -25.30 40.55
C GLY A 555 -11.88 -26.21 40.47
N LYS A 556 -12.35 -26.75 41.61
CA LYS A 556 -13.56 -27.59 41.69
C LYS A 556 -14.87 -26.85 41.38
N LYS A 557 -14.89 -25.52 41.48
CA LYS A 557 -16.05 -24.67 41.17
C LYS A 557 -15.86 -23.94 39.85
N ASN A 558 -14.68 -23.32 39.67
CA ASN A 558 -14.41 -22.44 38.54
C ASN A 558 -13.80 -23.13 37.30
N GLY A 559 -13.54 -24.44 37.37
CA GLY A 559 -12.94 -25.21 36.27
C GLY A 559 -11.45 -24.93 36.02
N THR A 560 -10.78 -24.07 36.79
CA THR A 560 -9.36 -23.78 36.55
C THR A 560 -8.46 -24.94 36.95
N GLU A 561 -7.61 -25.37 36.02
CA GLU A 561 -6.67 -26.48 36.20
C GLU A 561 -5.22 -26.00 36.09
N LEU A 562 -4.31 -26.66 36.82
CA LEU A 562 -2.88 -26.34 36.81
C LEU A 562 -2.27 -26.33 35.40
N ASN A 563 -2.53 -27.37 34.60
CA ASN A 563 -1.96 -27.48 33.26
C ASN A 563 -2.52 -26.42 32.31
N MET A 564 -3.83 -26.17 32.36
CA MET A 564 -4.49 -25.12 31.58
C MET A 564 -3.88 -23.74 31.87
N LEU A 565 -3.92 -23.30 33.14
CA LEU A 565 -3.41 -21.98 33.51
C LEU A 565 -1.89 -21.87 33.28
N SER A 566 -1.12 -22.91 33.57
CA SER A 566 0.34 -22.88 33.36
C SER A 566 0.75 -22.85 31.89
N ASN A 567 -0.06 -23.37 30.97
CA ASN A 567 0.21 -23.25 29.54
C ASN A 567 -0.17 -21.84 29.05
N SER A 568 -1.41 -21.40 29.27
CA SER A 568 -1.92 -20.12 28.75
C SER A 568 -1.19 -18.90 29.33
N PHE A 569 -0.94 -18.86 30.64
CA PHE A 569 -0.20 -17.72 31.23
C PHE A 569 1.28 -17.76 30.90
N ALA A 570 1.89 -18.92 30.66
CA ALA A 570 3.30 -18.98 30.28
C ALA A 570 3.55 -18.44 28.87
N GLU A 571 2.61 -18.56 27.92
CA GLU A 571 2.71 -17.92 26.60
C GLU A 571 2.77 -16.39 26.70
N ILE A 572 1.96 -15.83 27.60
CA ILE A 572 1.86 -14.38 27.82
C ILE A 572 3.04 -13.86 28.65
N MET A 573 3.45 -14.59 29.69
CA MET A 573 4.56 -14.22 30.57
C MET A 573 5.93 -14.41 29.91
N PHE A 574 6.04 -15.32 28.93
CA PHE A 574 7.25 -15.61 28.15
C PHE A 574 6.95 -15.55 26.64
N ARG A 575 6.80 -14.34 26.09
CA ARG A 575 6.67 -14.15 24.64
C ARG A 575 8.01 -14.35 23.94
N ASP A 576 8.00 -14.84 22.70
CA ASP A 576 9.20 -14.87 21.87
C ASP A 576 9.45 -13.49 21.23
N VAL A 577 10.71 -13.19 20.88
CA VAL A 577 11.12 -11.86 20.40
C VAL A 577 10.48 -11.57 19.03
N PRO A 578 9.75 -10.45 18.84
CA PRO A 578 9.18 -10.08 17.55
C PRO A 578 10.25 -10.01 16.45
N ASN A 579 9.95 -10.55 15.27
CA ASN A 579 10.84 -10.56 14.10
C ASN A 579 12.22 -11.24 14.29
N ALA A 580 12.38 -12.12 15.29
CA ALA A 580 13.57 -12.97 15.37
C ALA A 580 13.72 -13.82 14.09
N PRO A 581 14.90 -13.83 13.42
CA PRO A 581 15.10 -14.64 12.23
C PRO A 581 14.96 -16.12 12.58
N GLN A 582 14.00 -16.82 11.96
CA GLN A 582 13.84 -18.25 12.22
C GLN A 582 15.16 -18.99 11.93
N PRO A 583 15.63 -19.84 12.86
CA PRO A 583 16.87 -20.58 12.65
C PRO A 583 16.68 -21.51 11.45
N LYS A 584 17.40 -21.22 10.36
CA LYS A 584 17.49 -22.13 9.20
C LYS A 584 17.84 -23.52 9.71
N GLN A 585 17.00 -24.52 9.38
CA GLN A 585 17.23 -25.91 9.76
C GLN A 585 18.61 -26.36 9.24
N LYS A 586 19.62 -26.34 10.12
CA LYS A 586 20.90 -26.99 9.85
C LYS A 586 20.66 -28.48 9.96
N GLN A 587 20.96 -29.21 8.88
CA GLN A 587 20.97 -30.66 8.87
C GLN A 587 21.83 -31.16 10.04
N GLN A 588 21.25 -32.01 10.88
CA GLN A 588 21.90 -32.50 12.08
C GLN A 588 23.01 -33.49 11.70
N ALA A 589 24.23 -33.23 12.17
CA ALA A 589 25.24 -34.27 12.29
C ALA A 589 24.84 -35.25 13.42
N PRO A 590 25.16 -36.55 13.33
CA PRO A 590 24.75 -37.53 14.34
C PRO A 590 25.55 -37.32 15.64
N ILE A 591 24.87 -36.88 16.70
CA ILE A 591 25.44 -36.72 18.04
C ILE A 591 25.13 -37.95 18.90
N SER A 592 26.06 -38.30 19.79
CA SER A 592 26.08 -39.52 20.58
C SER A 592 24.94 -39.64 21.60
N ARG A 593 24.66 -40.90 21.96
CA ARG A 593 23.42 -41.40 22.58
C ARG A 593 23.24 -41.09 24.08
N ALA A 594 23.67 -39.93 24.57
CA ALA A 594 23.73 -39.63 26.01
C ALA A 594 23.42 -38.16 26.36
N GLN A 595 22.21 -37.67 26.08
CA GLN A 595 21.48 -36.59 26.78
C GLN A 595 20.17 -36.29 26.01
N SER A 596 19.09 -36.99 26.34
CA SER A 596 17.82 -36.90 25.63
C SER A 596 16.67 -36.41 26.51
N VAL A 597 16.60 -35.09 26.74
CA VAL A 597 15.36 -34.39 27.06
C VAL A 597 15.39 -33.02 26.35
N ILE A 598 14.97 -32.99 25.08
CA ILE A 598 14.64 -31.73 24.42
C ILE A 598 13.18 -31.44 24.73
N THR A 599 12.94 -30.87 25.90
CA THR A 599 11.68 -30.19 26.22
C THR A 599 11.50 -29.05 25.22
N SER A 600 10.35 -28.95 24.54
CA SER A 600 10.15 -27.83 23.60
C SER A 600 10.21 -26.49 24.35
N ARG A 601 10.60 -25.37 23.70
CA ARG A 601 10.63 -24.05 24.36
C ARG A 601 9.28 -23.73 25.03
N GLN A 602 8.18 -24.20 24.44
CA GLN A 602 6.83 -24.03 24.94
C GLN A 602 6.52 -24.88 26.19
N GLU A 603 6.94 -26.15 26.19
CA GLU A 603 6.91 -26.98 27.41
C GLU A 603 7.82 -26.40 28.51
N ALA A 604 8.95 -25.79 28.15
CA ALA A 604 9.87 -25.17 29.11
C ALA A 604 9.22 -23.94 29.78
N LYS A 605 8.61 -23.03 29.01
CA LYS A 605 7.87 -21.87 29.54
C LYS A 605 6.81 -22.31 30.56
N SER A 606 5.99 -23.29 30.18
CA SER A 606 4.92 -23.80 31.04
C SER A 606 5.44 -24.63 32.22
N ALA A 607 6.54 -25.38 32.07
CA ALA A 607 7.19 -26.09 33.18
C ALA A 607 7.81 -25.13 34.22
N PHE A 608 8.41 -24.02 33.76
CA PHE A 608 8.89 -22.96 34.66
C PHE A 608 7.74 -22.38 35.48
N LEU A 609 6.62 -22.03 34.86
CA LEU A 609 5.47 -21.52 35.59
C LEU A 609 4.86 -22.58 36.53
N ARG A 610 4.75 -23.85 36.10
CA ARG A 610 4.31 -24.97 36.97
C ARG A 610 5.16 -25.09 38.24
N LEU A 611 6.48 -24.96 38.12
CA LEU A 611 7.42 -25.02 39.26
C LEU A 611 7.07 -24.00 40.35
N PHE A 612 6.61 -22.81 39.96
CA PHE A 612 6.11 -21.77 40.88
C PHE A 612 4.64 -21.95 41.29
N LEU A 613 3.82 -22.71 40.57
CA LEU A 613 2.43 -22.98 40.97
C LEU A 613 2.32 -24.17 41.94
N THR A 614 3.23 -25.15 41.90
CA THR A 614 3.16 -26.38 42.72
C THR A 614 4.03 -26.39 43.96
N THR A 615 5.10 -25.58 44.03
CA THR A 615 6.03 -25.62 45.18
C THR A 615 5.47 -24.88 46.39
N GLU A 616 5.25 -25.60 47.49
CA GLU A 616 4.82 -25.01 48.76
C GLU A 616 5.84 -23.98 49.29
N PRO A 617 5.41 -22.79 49.79
CA PRO A 617 6.34 -21.76 50.26
C PRO A 617 7.29 -22.26 51.35
N THR A 618 6.84 -23.17 52.20
CA THR A 618 7.57 -23.70 53.36
C THR A 618 8.79 -24.55 52.99
N ASP A 619 8.78 -25.25 51.86
CA ASP A 619 9.92 -26.07 51.43
C ASP A 619 10.89 -25.30 50.52
N ALA A 620 10.36 -24.36 49.74
CA ALA A 620 11.15 -23.32 49.09
C ALA A 620 12.10 -22.61 50.08
N LEU A 621 11.57 -22.17 51.23
CA LEU A 621 12.39 -21.40 52.19
C LEU A 621 13.45 -22.22 52.91
N LYS A 622 13.22 -23.50 53.21
CA LYS A 622 14.25 -24.38 53.78
C LYS A 622 15.47 -24.49 52.85
N GLN A 623 15.24 -24.61 51.55
CA GLN A 623 16.30 -24.75 50.54
C GLN A 623 17.02 -23.41 50.29
N ILE A 624 16.30 -22.29 50.25
CA ILE A 624 16.90 -20.95 50.11
C ILE A 624 17.75 -20.60 51.33
N LEU A 625 17.29 -20.88 52.56
CA LEU A 625 18.06 -20.69 53.79
C LEU A 625 19.32 -21.57 53.85
N GLN A 626 19.29 -22.76 53.24
CA GLN A 626 20.45 -23.65 53.16
C GLN A 626 21.50 -23.13 52.16
N LEU A 627 21.07 -22.55 51.03
CA LEU A 627 21.94 -21.89 50.06
C LEU A 627 22.54 -20.57 50.59
N LEU A 628 21.75 -19.74 51.28
CA LEU A 628 22.23 -18.50 51.89
C LEU A 628 23.35 -18.75 52.92
N ARG A 629 23.23 -19.80 53.74
CA ARG A 629 24.30 -20.20 54.68
C ARG A 629 25.59 -20.59 53.97
N LEU A 630 25.51 -21.29 52.83
CA LEU A 630 26.68 -21.66 52.02
C LEU A 630 27.34 -20.45 51.35
N VAL A 631 26.54 -19.45 50.93
CA VAL A 631 27.05 -18.20 50.36
C VAL A 631 27.69 -17.31 51.42
N GLN A 632 27.06 -17.12 52.58
CA GLN A 632 27.64 -16.39 53.71
C GLN A 632 28.95 -17.04 54.17
N GLN A 633 29.01 -18.37 54.27
CA GLN A 633 30.25 -19.08 54.64
C GLN A 633 31.39 -18.79 53.64
N ARG A 634 31.13 -18.86 52.33
CA ARG A 634 32.11 -18.52 51.29
C ARG A 634 32.55 -17.05 51.33
N HIS A 635 31.63 -16.13 51.60
CA HIS A 635 31.95 -14.70 51.71
C HIS A 635 32.87 -14.44 52.92
N TRP A 636 32.63 -15.14 54.03
CA TRP A 636 33.46 -15.07 55.24
C TRP A 636 34.86 -15.64 55.02
N GLU A 637 34.99 -16.79 54.35
CA GLU A 637 36.27 -17.39 53.96
C GLU A 637 37.10 -16.46 53.05
N ILE A 638 36.46 -15.72 52.14
CA ILE A 638 37.12 -14.73 51.27
C ILE A 638 37.54 -13.48 52.05
N GLN A 639 36.72 -13.00 52.99
CA GLN A 639 37.06 -11.87 53.85
C GLN A 639 38.22 -12.19 54.80
N ASP A 640 38.26 -13.37 55.44
CA ASP A 640 39.38 -13.80 56.28
C ASP A 640 40.68 -13.92 55.46
N ALA A 641 40.62 -14.47 54.24
CA ALA A 641 41.77 -14.54 53.35
C ALA A 641 42.28 -13.15 52.89
N TRP A 642 41.38 -12.17 52.75
CA TRP A 642 41.74 -10.78 52.44
C TRP A 642 42.33 -10.06 53.67
N MET A 643 41.72 -10.23 54.85
CA MET A 643 42.17 -9.66 56.12
C MET A 643 43.54 -10.18 56.53
N ALA A 644 43.83 -11.46 56.32
CA ALA A 644 45.14 -12.05 56.58
C ALA A 644 46.25 -11.38 55.74
N ARG A 645 46.02 -11.21 54.43
CA ARG A 645 46.97 -10.50 53.54
C ARG A 645 47.14 -9.03 53.93
N ARG A 646 46.04 -8.35 54.28
CA ARG A 646 46.10 -6.94 54.71
C ARG A 646 46.85 -6.76 56.03
N ALA A 647 46.75 -7.72 56.96
CA ALA A 647 47.47 -7.70 58.22
C ALA A 647 48.99 -7.90 58.03
N GLU A 648 49.42 -8.72 57.07
CA GLU A 648 50.83 -8.86 56.68
C GLU A 648 51.37 -7.56 56.04
N GLU A 649 50.59 -6.87 55.20
CA GLU A 649 50.97 -5.58 54.60
C GLU A 649 51.09 -4.44 55.64
N ILE A 650 50.32 -4.47 56.73
CA ILE A 650 50.20 -3.36 57.70
C ILE A 650 51.26 -3.41 58.83
N GLN A 651 52.01 -4.52 59.00
CA GLN A 651 53.04 -4.63 60.05
C GLN A 651 54.16 -3.57 59.97
N GLY A 652 54.28 -2.82 58.87
CA GLY A 652 55.30 -1.78 58.67
C GLY A 652 54.91 -0.33 59.02
N GLN A 653 53.67 -0.01 59.44
CA GLN A 653 53.24 1.39 59.65
C GLN A 653 52.72 1.70 61.06
N ALA A 654 53.18 2.84 61.60
CA ALA A 654 53.23 3.11 63.03
C ALA A 654 52.05 3.93 63.59
N GLU A 655 50.81 3.47 63.38
CA GLU A 655 49.63 4.00 64.10
C GLU A 655 48.76 2.88 64.70
N CYS A 656 49.42 2.00 65.47
CA CYS A 656 48.82 0.77 65.99
C CYS A 656 47.64 0.98 66.97
N ASN A 657 47.43 2.19 67.50
CA ASN A 657 46.41 2.45 68.52
C ASN A 657 45.06 2.91 67.95
N GLU A 658 45.02 3.79 66.94
CA GLU A 658 43.73 4.21 66.35
C GLU A 658 43.02 3.05 65.66
N TRP A 659 43.78 2.21 64.93
CA TRP A 659 43.25 0.99 64.32
C TRP A 659 42.76 -0.03 65.37
N LYS A 660 43.44 -0.17 66.52
CA LYS A 660 42.92 -1.01 67.62
C LYS A 660 41.61 -0.49 68.17
N THR A 661 41.46 0.83 68.30
CA THR A 661 40.19 1.45 68.72
C THR A 661 39.10 1.19 67.70
N PHE A 662 39.37 1.42 66.40
CA PHE A 662 38.45 1.11 65.30
C PHE A 662 37.99 -0.36 65.33
N PHE A 663 38.92 -1.32 65.37
CA PHE A 663 38.58 -2.75 65.40
C PHE A 663 37.86 -3.17 66.69
N ALA A 664 38.15 -2.56 67.84
CA ALA A 664 37.41 -2.79 69.08
C ALA A 664 35.97 -2.25 68.99
N THR A 665 35.76 -1.08 68.39
CA THR A 665 34.44 -0.49 68.17
C THR A 665 33.60 -1.31 67.20
N THR A 666 34.17 -1.76 66.08
CA THR A 666 33.47 -2.65 65.13
C THR A 666 33.11 -3.98 65.79
N LYS A 667 33.99 -4.55 66.62
CA LYS A 667 33.73 -5.80 67.35
C LYS A 667 32.67 -5.65 68.47
N ALA A 668 32.47 -4.44 68.98
CA ALA A 668 31.40 -4.13 69.94
C ALA A 668 30.03 -3.97 69.28
N PHE A 669 29.97 -3.50 68.03
CA PHE A 669 28.72 -3.22 67.32
C PHE A 669 27.94 -4.48 66.90
N TYR A 670 28.60 -5.64 66.79
CA TYR A 670 28.01 -6.90 66.30
C TYR A 670 27.73 -7.96 67.40
N GLY A 671 27.84 -7.59 68.69
CA GLY A 671 27.42 -8.45 69.81
C GLY A 671 28.37 -9.61 70.16
N PRO A 672 28.14 -10.30 71.29
CA PRO A 672 29.11 -11.23 71.86
C PRO A 672 29.08 -12.64 71.24
N HIS A 673 30.23 -13.31 71.32
CA HIS A 673 30.41 -14.72 70.96
C HIS A 673 29.36 -15.64 71.60
N PHE A 674 28.68 -16.46 70.78
CA PHE A 674 28.17 -17.74 71.26
C PHE A 674 29.36 -18.66 71.55
N LYS A 675 29.66 -18.87 72.83
CA LYS A 675 30.50 -20.00 73.24
C LYS A 675 29.79 -21.29 72.85
N ARG A 676 30.51 -22.19 72.18
CA ARG A 676 30.11 -23.61 72.11
C ARG A 676 30.28 -24.22 73.49
N ASP A 677 29.20 -24.32 74.26
CA ASP A 677 29.17 -25.26 75.38
C ASP A 677 29.13 -26.69 74.82
N ARG A 678 30.30 -27.33 74.79
CA ARG A 678 30.46 -28.77 74.57
C ARG A 678 29.99 -29.54 75.82
N GLN A 679 28.72 -29.42 76.21
CA GLN A 679 28.19 -30.20 77.34
C GLN A 679 26.65 -30.38 77.38
N THR A 680 26.07 -30.93 76.30
CA THR A 680 24.84 -31.75 76.38
C THR A 680 24.76 -32.72 75.18
N LEU A 681 25.74 -33.63 75.06
CA LEU A 681 25.39 -34.97 74.58
C LEU A 681 24.76 -35.74 75.76
N HIS A 682 23.82 -36.64 75.45
CA HIS A 682 22.98 -37.41 76.37
C HIS A 682 21.91 -36.64 77.15
N ARG A 683 20.70 -36.61 76.58
CA ARG A 683 19.54 -37.29 77.19
C ARG A 683 18.50 -37.68 76.15
N ASN A 684 18.31 -38.99 76.01
CA ASN A 684 17.07 -39.75 75.78
C ASN A 684 16.08 -39.20 74.73
N HIS A 685 15.82 -39.87 73.59
CA HIS A 685 15.18 -41.20 73.49
C HIS A 685 13.97 -41.34 74.42
N HIS A 686 12.78 -40.89 73.97
CA HIS A 686 11.49 -41.60 74.09
C HIS A 686 10.34 -40.75 73.53
N TYR A 687 9.67 -41.26 72.50
CA TYR A 687 8.20 -41.42 72.35
C TYR A 687 7.76 -41.39 70.87
N GLU A 688 7.64 -42.59 70.30
CA GLU A 688 6.58 -42.87 69.32
C GLU A 688 5.31 -43.33 70.07
N GLN A 689 4.20 -43.41 69.33
CA GLN A 689 2.91 -44.05 69.67
C GLN A 689 1.92 -43.30 70.58
N SER A 690 1.00 -42.56 69.96
CA SER A 690 -0.48 -42.79 69.95
C SER A 690 -1.15 -41.53 69.33
N ALA A 691 -1.94 -41.57 68.26
CA ALA A 691 -3.07 -42.42 67.87
C ALA A 691 -4.43 -42.00 68.48
N SER A 692 -5.04 -40.98 67.86
CA SER A 692 -6.50 -40.83 67.68
C SER A 692 -6.78 -39.93 66.47
#